data_AF-A0A099UDX2-F1
#
_entry.id   AF-A0A099UDX2-F1
#
_cell.length_a   1.000
_cell.length_b   1.000
_cell.length_c   1.000
_cell.angle_alpha   90.00
_cell.angle_beta   90.00
_cell.angle_gamma   90.00
#
_symmetry.space_group_name_H-M   'P 1'
#
loop_
_entity.id
_entity.type
_entity.pdbx_description
1 polymer ?
#
loop_
_entity_poly.entity_id
_entity_poly.type
_entity_poly.pdbx_seq_one_letter_code
_entity_poly.pdbx_strand_id
1 'polypeptide(L)'
;MRIFLKNIIIVFCFFCAALHAENLVRDFALYKINEGDKRAPTLLLMGGIHGNEPGAYYATDVFMRHYKITKGSVWVVPVVNPHSMFANVRGLYGDMNRKFAALAPTDPDYKNIQKIKELLHSPEIDISLHLHDGSGYWRPTYISSLLNPLRWGNCSVIDQATLEGAKYGNLKSYVSQMVADINEHILAPIHRYHLHNTHTEAKNDTEQLKALTFYSLSLGKPALTNEASKELDLPTRVYYHLHSIESLLGQLGISFMRDFTLDVDSIKPLVSPKGLEAQINNLITLPLESLRPHITYFPLPKNTSLKHINLQSESHLLGLLSLNQAQTQVALKHGSHTLSTLIPEYRSFDSSLKEIGIKINGERRVVPIGSLIYLDENENIEFESLGDYRVNVIGFVLPNQSSNAPNESNVKIYKKDLLPKYSLDTTAKTFRAEFYRGEAFSGMITFSFDTPKPKAQPTFVAIHYTPATTQKDSVKVSQVIAQNTITRDTKAQSTAKEYLNKPEHKITSKETTQSIATKDNTKEIVSKESLSKNAQDSIYFVKSEKGVNVRTQGNTNAQIIVKLPQGTRVNLIEGGKWSKVSFTYHSIHNKEGYIITSALTQTEPQTTTSKTQEVALSSAKHIKDSKPIDSKNVTSQDAKLTESSNEIKQTPNAKVKVSIALVRNAPSMTGAVVAKAPLGRQMRIVDLSADKKWAKIHYIFHSDNGTREISGYVARHLLSPLENTNER
;
A
#
# COMPACT_ATOMS: atom_id res chain seq x y z
N MET A 1 29.62 -37.69 -9.38
CA MET A 1 29.26 -36.41 -8.71
C MET A 1 29.07 -35.22 -9.67
N ARG A 2 30.01 -34.87 -10.58
CA ARG A 2 29.91 -33.65 -11.42
C ARG A 2 28.69 -33.54 -12.35
N ILE A 3 28.04 -34.63 -12.76
CA ILE A 3 26.85 -34.60 -13.64
C ILE A 3 25.59 -34.16 -12.87
N PHE A 4 25.39 -34.65 -11.64
CA PHE A 4 24.20 -34.39 -10.83
C PHE A 4 23.99 -32.89 -10.55
N LEU A 5 25.08 -32.16 -10.32
CA LEU A 5 25.04 -30.72 -10.02
C LEU A 5 24.57 -29.87 -11.22
N LYS A 6 24.77 -30.36 -12.46
CA LYS A 6 24.37 -29.64 -13.68
C LYS A 6 22.86 -29.69 -13.89
N ASN A 7 22.22 -30.81 -13.55
CA ASN A 7 20.76 -30.98 -13.69
C ASN A 7 19.98 -30.19 -12.64
N ILE A 8 20.50 -30.08 -11.40
CA ILE A 8 19.84 -29.31 -10.32
C ILE A 8 19.76 -27.81 -10.67
N ILE A 9 20.81 -27.25 -11.29
CA ILE A 9 20.81 -25.84 -11.73
C ILE A 9 19.78 -25.61 -12.85
N ILE A 10 19.66 -26.54 -13.81
CA ILE A 10 18.68 -26.45 -14.89
C ILE A 10 17.24 -26.50 -14.36
N VAL A 11 16.94 -27.36 -13.37
CA VAL A 11 15.61 -27.43 -12.75
C VAL A 11 15.31 -26.16 -11.93
N PHE A 12 16.28 -25.59 -11.23
CA PHE A 12 16.06 -24.36 -10.44
C PHE A 12 15.78 -23.13 -11.30
N CYS A 13 16.35 -23.05 -12.50
CA CYS A 13 16.03 -21.99 -13.47
C CYS A 13 14.58 -22.05 -13.99
N PHE A 14 13.97 -23.24 -14.05
CA PHE A 14 12.61 -23.39 -14.58
C PHE A 14 11.50 -22.98 -13.60
N PHE A 15 11.72 -23.07 -12.29
CA PHE A 15 10.67 -22.75 -11.31
C PHE A 15 10.40 -21.23 -11.15
N CYS A 16 11.36 -20.37 -11.50
CA CYS A 16 11.14 -18.92 -11.57
C CYS A 16 10.58 -18.46 -12.94
N ALA A 17 10.63 -19.30 -13.98
CA ALA A 17 10.10 -18.99 -15.31
C ALA A 17 8.56 -19.09 -15.40
N ALA A 18 7.89 -19.54 -14.33
CA ALA A 18 6.44 -19.78 -14.30
C ALA A 18 5.55 -18.54 -14.51
N LEU A 19 6.09 -17.32 -14.33
CA LEU A 19 5.45 -16.06 -14.71
C LEU A 19 5.82 -15.68 -16.15
N HIS A 20 5.27 -16.41 -17.12
CA HIS A 20 5.38 -16.06 -18.54
C HIS A 20 4.78 -14.67 -18.83
N ALA A 21 5.32 -13.99 -19.85
CA ALA A 21 4.89 -12.66 -20.30
C ALA A 21 3.48 -12.62 -20.94
N GLU A 22 2.74 -13.73 -20.92
CA GLU A 22 1.33 -13.79 -21.34
C GLU A 22 0.34 -13.68 -20.16
N ASN A 23 0.82 -13.80 -18.91
CA ASN A 23 0.06 -13.48 -17.70
C ASN A 23 0.05 -11.96 -17.39
N LEU A 24 0.50 -11.13 -18.34
CA LEU A 24 0.59 -9.69 -18.18
C LEU A 24 -0.77 -9.02 -18.30
N VAL A 25 -0.92 -7.93 -17.56
CA VAL A 25 -2.22 -7.26 -17.38
C VAL A 25 -2.43 -6.15 -18.42
N ARG A 26 -1.40 -5.32 -18.66
CA ARG A 26 -1.28 -4.33 -19.74
C ARG A 26 0.09 -3.64 -19.65
N ASP A 27 0.54 -3.06 -20.76
CA ASP A 27 1.66 -2.12 -20.74
C ASP A 27 1.23 -0.78 -20.10
N PHE A 28 2.18 0.11 -19.81
CA PHE A 28 1.82 1.47 -19.40
C PHE A 28 1.21 2.26 -20.56
N ALA A 29 0.39 3.25 -20.23
CA ALA A 29 -0.25 4.16 -21.19
C ALA A 29 0.10 5.62 -20.87
N LEU A 30 0.13 6.45 -21.91
CA LEU A 30 0.24 7.91 -21.83
C LEU A 30 -1.14 8.52 -22.09
N TYR A 31 -1.52 9.50 -21.27
CA TYR A 31 -2.71 10.33 -21.48
C TYR A 31 -2.28 11.79 -21.61
N LYS A 32 -2.73 12.50 -22.64
CA LYS A 32 -2.36 13.90 -22.88
C LYS A 32 -3.55 14.81 -22.62
N ILE A 33 -3.54 15.54 -21.50
CA ILE A 33 -4.61 16.44 -21.09
C ILE A 33 -4.32 17.84 -21.63
N ASN A 34 -5.29 18.40 -22.39
CA ASN A 34 -5.18 19.69 -23.07
C ASN A 34 -3.89 19.79 -23.93
N GLU A 35 -3.69 18.80 -24.81
CA GLU A 35 -2.54 18.74 -25.74
C GLU A 35 -2.49 19.94 -26.70
N GLY A 36 -1.29 20.36 -27.09
CA GLY A 36 -1.07 21.41 -28.08
C GLY A 36 -1.27 22.85 -27.57
N ASP A 37 -1.79 23.04 -26.36
CA ASP A 37 -2.01 24.37 -25.77
C ASP A 37 -0.73 25.01 -25.24
N LYS A 38 -0.08 25.82 -26.07
CA LYS A 38 1.18 26.51 -25.76
C LYS A 38 1.03 27.79 -24.93
N ARG A 39 -0.17 28.08 -24.37
CA ARG A 39 -0.39 29.25 -23.49
C ARG A 39 0.27 29.12 -22.12
N ALA A 40 0.64 27.91 -21.71
CA ALA A 40 1.49 27.59 -20.57
C ALA A 40 2.30 26.30 -20.88
N PRO A 41 3.22 25.87 -20.00
CA PRO A 41 4.11 24.72 -20.25
C PRO A 41 3.38 23.37 -20.36
N THR A 42 4.09 22.35 -20.86
CA THR A 42 3.71 20.94 -20.76
C THR A 42 4.41 20.26 -19.57
N LEU A 43 3.65 19.87 -18.56
CA LEU A 43 4.14 19.02 -17.47
C LEU A 43 4.01 17.53 -17.83
N LEU A 44 5.08 16.75 -17.69
CA LEU A 44 5.01 15.28 -17.66
C LEU A 44 4.87 14.80 -16.20
N LEU A 45 3.68 14.35 -15.81
CA LEU A 45 3.35 13.81 -14.50
C LEU A 45 3.40 12.28 -14.51
N MET A 46 4.19 11.65 -13.65
CA MET A 46 4.32 10.18 -13.63
C MET A 46 4.25 9.58 -12.22
N GLY A 47 3.56 8.44 -12.12
CA GLY A 47 3.38 7.68 -10.88
C GLY A 47 3.63 6.18 -11.07
N GLY A 48 3.76 5.44 -9.96
CA GLY A 48 3.75 3.98 -9.99
C GLY A 48 4.87 3.30 -10.77
N ILE A 49 6.07 3.89 -10.81
CA ILE A 49 7.30 3.20 -11.26
C ILE A 49 7.68 2.04 -10.33
N HIS A 50 7.26 2.12 -9.07
CA HIS A 50 7.20 0.99 -8.15
C HIS A 50 5.76 0.60 -7.85
N GLY A 51 5.48 -0.69 -7.80
CA GLY A 51 4.12 -1.21 -7.62
C GLY A 51 3.55 -1.13 -6.21
N ASN A 52 4.42 -1.07 -5.20
CA ASN A 52 4.05 -0.95 -3.78
C ASN A 52 4.08 0.49 -3.26
N GLU A 53 3.88 1.46 -4.16
CA GLU A 53 3.87 2.90 -3.88
C GLU A 53 2.51 3.50 -4.30
N PRO A 54 1.41 3.10 -3.64
CA PRO A 54 0.05 3.41 -4.09
C PRO A 54 -0.35 4.88 -3.98
N GLY A 55 0.26 5.66 -3.07
CA GLY A 55 -0.01 7.09 -3.00
C GLY A 55 0.27 7.77 -4.34
N ALA A 56 1.40 7.43 -4.98
CA ALA A 56 1.78 7.94 -6.28
C ALA A 56 0.76 7.65 -7.39
N TYR A 57 0.40 6.38 -7.62
CA TYR A 57 -0.47 6.03 -8.74
C TYR A 57 -1.95 6.35 -8.51
N TYR A 58 -2.44 6.29 -7.26
CA TYR A 58 -3.78 6.79 -6.94
C TYR A 58 -3.88 8.32 -7.06
N ALA A 59 -2.80 9.08 -6.79
CA ALA A 59 -2.80 10.52 -7.03
C ALA A 59 -2.92 10.87 -8.52
N THR A 60 -2.19 10.17 -9.41
CA THR A 60 -2.38 10.35 -10.86
C THR A 60 -3.75 9.93 -11.35
N ASP A 61 -4.36 8.89 -10.77
CA ASP A 61 -5.69 8.43 -11.18
C ASP A 61 -6.82 9.37 -10.74
N VAL A 62 -6.77 9.85 -9.49
CA VAL A 62 -7.66 10.91 -9.00
C VAL A 62 -7.45 12.18 -9.83
N PHE A 63 -6.20 12.53 -10.17
CA PHE A 63 -5.90 13.68 -11.00
C PHE A 63 -6.60 13.63 -12.37
N MET A 64 -6.49 12.52 -13.12
CA MET A 64 -7.14 12.41 -14.44
C MET A 64 -8.67 12.42 -14.38
N ARG A 65 -9.26 11.82 -13.35
CA ARG A 65 -10.73 11.76 -13.19
C ARG A 65 -11.34 13.08 -12.74
N HIS A 66 -10.64 13.80 -11.86
CA HIS A 66 -11.22 14.89 -11.06
C HIS A 66 -10.59 16.27 -11.31
N TYR A 67 -9.67 16.38 -12.28
CA TYR A 67 -9.11 17.67 -12.71
C TYR A 67 -9.37 17.93 -14.20
N LYS A 68 -9.56 19.20 -14.55
CA LYS A 68 -9.57 19.69 -15.93
C LYS A 68 -8.52 20.78 -16.10
N ILE A 69 -7.64 20.62 -17.08
CA ILE A 69 -6.68 21.65 -17.48
C ILE A 69 -7.34 22.60 -18.47
N THR A 70 -7.23 23.91 -18.23
CA THR A 70 -7.88 24.97 -19.02
C THR A 70 -6.89 25.90 -19.72
N LYS A 71 -5.59 25.81 -19.36
CA LYS A 71 -4.47 26.56 -19.95
C LYS A 71 -3.16 25.79 -19.73
N GLY A 72 -2.40 25.49 -20.79
CA GLY A 72 -1.20 24.64 -20.73
C GLY A 72 -1.53 23.15 -20.87
N SER A 73 -0.52 22.28 -20.85
CA SER A 73 -0.71 20.84 -21.07
C SER A 73 -0.18 20.00 -19.91
N VAL A 74 -0.82 18.86 -19.65
CA VAL A 74 -0.32 17.86 -18.71
C VAL A 74 -0.38 16.47 -19.34
N TRP A 75 0.79 15.89 -19.56
CA TRP A 75 0.95 14.52 -20.05
C TRP A 75 1.13 13.60 -18.84
N VAL A 76 0.33 12.55 -18.73
CA VAL A 76 0.26 11.68 -17.55
C VAL A 76 0.63 10.24 -17.91
N VAL A 77 1.59 9.65 -17.18
CA VAL A 77 1.79 8.19 -17.13
C VAL A 77 1.41 7.71 -15.72
N PRO A 78 0.18 7.17 -15.52
CA PRO A 78 -0.37 6.97 -14.17
C PRO A 78 0.31 5.83 -13.41
N VAL A 79 0.72 4.80 -14.17
CA VAL A 79 1.43 3.64 -13.65
C VAL A 79 2.53 3.29 -14.64
N VAL A 80 3.74 3.76 -14.36
CA VAL A 80 4.94 3.46 -15.17
C VAL A 80 5.26 1.95 -15.14
N ASN A 81 4.91 1.24 -14.07
CA ASN A 81 5.17 -0.19 -13.90
C ASN A 81 3.89 -1.00 -13.49
N PRO A 82 2.93 -1.21 -14.43
CA PRO A 82 1.67 -1.88 -14.10
C PRO A 82 1.84 -3.31 -13.57
N HIS A 83 2.80 -4.06 -14.10
CA HIS A 83 3.05 -5.45 -13.69
C HIS A 83 3.41 -5.55 -12.20
N SER A 84 4.26 -4.66 -11.72
CA SER A 84 4.64 -4.59 -10.30
C SER A 84 3.48 -4.10 -9.44
N MET A 85 2.65 -3.18 -9.95
CA MET A 85 1.46 -2.67 -9.26
C MET A 85 0.46 -3.78 -8.95
N PHE A 86 0.06 -4.57 -9.95
CA PHE A 86 -0.91 -5.66 -9.76
C PHE A 86 -0.37 -6.77 -8.84
N ALA A 87 0.95 -6.98 -8.82
CA ALA A 87 1.65 -7.89 -7.92
C ALA A 87 1.94 -7.28 -6.51
N ASN A 88 1.69 -5.99 -6.28
CA ASN A 88 2.00 -5.25 -5.05
C ASN A 88 3.48 -5.31 -4.61
N VAL A 89 4.41 -5.38 -5.56
CA VAL A 89 5.87 -5.44 -5.32
C VAL A 89 6.55 -4.14 -5.73
N ARG A 90 7.76 -3.87 -5.20
CA ARG A 90 8.53 -2.69 -5.63
C ARG A 90 8.89 -2.76 -7.11
N GLY A 91 9.37 -3.90 -7.58
CA GLY A 91 9.68 -4.12 -8.99
C GLY A 91 9.76 -5.61 -9.29
N LEU A 92 8.86 -6.11 -10.14
CA LEU A 92 8.69 -7.53 -10.46
C LEU A 92 9.92 -8.10 -11.19
N TYR A 93 10.60 -7.27 -11.97
CA TYR A 93 11.80 -7.61 -12.74
C TYR A 93 13.06 -6.88 -12.22
N GLY A 94 13.08 -6.56 -10.92
CA GLY A 94 14.08 -5.68 -10.30
C GLY A 94 13.61 -4.23 -10.21
N ASP A 95 14.45 -3.37 -9.61
CA ASP A 95 14.12 -1.96 -9.40
C ASP A 95 14.14 -1.18 -10.73
N MET A 96 12.96 -0.78 -11.22
CA MET A 96 12.83 -0.05 -12.49
C MET A 96 13.49 1.34 -12.42
N ASN A 97 13.55 1.97 -11.25
CA ASN A 97 14.24 3.26 -11.05
C ASN A 97 15.77 3.10 -10.88
N ARG A 98 16.32 1.96 -11.36
CA ARG A 98 17.75 1.71 -11.55
C ARG A 98 18.10 1.28 -12.98
N LYS A 99 17.17 1.43 -13.93
CA LYS A 99 17.30 0.96 -15.32
C LYS A 99 17.49 2.08 -16.35
N PHE A 100 17.64 3.34 -15.94
CA PHE A 100 17.76 4.48 -16.87
C PHE A 100 19.19 4.73 -17.39
N ALA A 101 20.20 4.12 -16.78
CA ALA A 101 21.55 4.05 -17.32
C ALA A 101 21.64 3.04 -18.50
N ALA A 102 22.76 2.32 -18.62
CA ALA A 102 22.90 1.17 -19.52
C ALA A 102 22.00 0.01 -19.06
N LEU A 103 21.33 -0.65 -20.01
CA LEU A 103 20.38 -1.73 -19.76
C LEU A 103 20.49 -2.80 -20.85
N ALA A 104 20.45 -4.08 -20.47
CA ALA A 104 20.51 -5.18 -21.42
C ALA A 104 19.21 -5.28 -22.24
N PRO A 105 19.27 -5.51 -23.57
CA PRO A 105 18.08 -5.73 -24.41
C PRO A 105 17.22 -6.94 -24.01
N THR A 106 17.76 -7.83 -23.17
CA THR A 106 17.08 -9.00 -22.59
C THR A 106 16.36 -8.73 -21.27
N ASP A 107 16.48 -7.52 -20.70
CA ASP A 107 15.74 -7.14 -19.49
C ASP A 107 14.23 -7.04 -19.81
N PRO A 108 13.32 -7.65 -19.02
CA PRO A 108 11.88 -7.61 -19.28
C PRO A 108 11.27 -6.20 -19.34
N ASP A 109 11.86 -5.22 -18.64
CA ASP A 109 11.43 -3.83 -18.66
C ASP A 109 12.03 -3.02 -19.83
N TYR A 110 12.98 -3.57 -20.61
CA TYR A 110 13.74 -2.81 -21.62
C TYR A 110 12.85 -2.01 -22.57
N LYS A 111 11.80 -2.64 -23.13
CA LYS A 111 10.85 -1.96 -24.03
C LYS A 111 10.07 -0.83 -23.36
N ASN A 112 9.76 -0.96 -22.06
CA ASN A 112 9.09 0.09 -21.31
C ASN A 112 10.07 1.22 -20.97
N ILE A 113 11.31 0.89 -20.60
CA ILE A 113 12.37 1.88 -20.36
C ILE A 113 12.63 2.71 -21.62
N GLN A 114 12.75 2.12 -22.82
CA GLN A 114 12.96 2.92 -24.03
C GLN A 114 11.79 3.87 -24.31
N LYS A 115 10.52 3.40 -24.20
CA LYS A 115 9.34 4.28 -24.31
C LYS A 115 9.36 5.45 -23.32
N ILE A 116 9.79 5.23 -22.07
CA ILE A 116 9.90 6.30 -21.07
C ILE A 116 11.03 7.27 -21.45
N LYS A 117 12.16 6.76 -21.95
CA LYS A 117 13.28 7.57 -22.46
C LYS A 117 12.90 8.41 -23.68
N GLU A 118 12.08 7.87 -24.57
CA GLU A 118 11.47 8.58 -25.72
C GLU A 118 10.54 9.71 -25.27
N LEU A 119 9.70 9.48 -24.26
CA LEU A 119 8.83 10.52 -23.68
C LEU A 119 9.66 11.66 -23.06
N LEU A 120 10.72 11.36 -22.31
CA LEU A 120 11.60 12.37 -21.71
C LEU A 120 12.35 13.18 -22.77
N HIS A 121 12.71 12.57 -23.91
CA HIS A 121 13.28 13.27 -25.06
C HIS A 121 12.30 14.21 -25.78
N SER A 122 10.98 14.08 -25.56
CA SER A 122 9.96 14.82 -26.31
C SER A 122 10.24 16.34 -26.29
N PRO A 123 10.33 17.02 -27.44
CA PRO A 123 10.52 18.47 -27.48
C PRO A 123 9.31 19.21 -26.88
N GLU A 124 8.14 18.59 -26.84
CA GLU A 124 6.91 19.16 -26.30
C GLU A 124 6.87 19.21 -24.77
N ILE A 125 7.66 18.39 -24.07
CA ILE A 125 7.67 18.33 -22.59
C ILE A 125 8.66 19.34 -22.02
N ASP A 126 8.16 20.30 -21.23
CA ASP A 126 8.94 21.37 -20.63
C ASP A 126 9.67 20.93 -19.34
N ILE A 127 9.02 20.08 -18.54
CA ILE A 127 9.42 19.67 -17.18
C ILE A 127 8.68 18.39 -16.77
N SER A 128 9.23 17.60 -15.85
CA SER A 128 8.58 16.41 -15.30
C SER A 128 8.46 16.40 -13.76
N LEU A 129 7.40 15.77 -13.25
CA LEU A 129 7.15 15.50 -11.82
C LEU A 129 6.92 14.00 -11.59
N HIS A 130 7.68 13.42 -10.67
CA HIS A 130 7.68 11.99 -10.37
C HIS A 130 7.16 11.75 -8.96
N LEU A 131 6.12 10.93 -8.84
CA LEU A 131 5.48 10.63 -7.56
C LEU A 131 5.95 9.27 -7.02
N HIS A 132 6.28 9.26 -5.74
CA HIS A 132 6.80 8.10 -5.02
C HIS A 132 6.21 7.97 -3.60
N ASP A 133 6.28 6.78 -3.01
CA ASP A 133 5.97 6.61 -1.58
C ASP A 133 7.25 6.18 -0.81
N GLY A 134 7.74 7.03 0.09
CA GLY A 134 9.02 6.86 0.77
C GLY A 134 8.90 6.30 2.18
N SER A 135 9.83 5.47 2.64
CA SER A 135 9.79 4.95 4.03
C SER A 135 10.06 6.05 5.06
N GLY A 136 9.45 5.95 6.25
CA GLY A 136 9.64 6.89 7.36
C GLY A 136 9.33 8.34 6.99
N TYR A 137 10.06 9.28 7.61
CA TYR A 137 10.03 10.70 7.32
C TYR A 137 11.46 11.22 7.10
N TRP A 138 11.79 11.78 5.94
CA TRP A 138 13.11 12.35 5.70
C TRP A 138 13.34 13.57 6.61
N ARG A 139 14.55 13.68 7.16
CA ARG A 139 15.04 14.85 7.89
C ARG A 139 16.51 15.07 7.55
N PRO A 140 17.02 16.31 7.54
CA PRO A 140 18.42 16.60 7.19
C PRO A 140 19.42 16.10 8.24
N THR A 141 18.95 15.80 9.45
CA THR A 141 19.71 15.22 10.56
C THR A 141 18.99 14.02 11.14
N TYR A 142 19.71 13.13 11.82
CA TYR A 142 19.11 12.00 12.52
C TYR A 142 18.39 12.47 13.78
N ILE A 143 17.10 12.15 13.91
CA ILE A 143 16.28 12.38 15.11
C ILE A 143 15.83 11.02 15.68
N SER A 144 15.42 10.08 14.83
CA SER A 144 15.06 8.71 15.23
C SER A 144 15.19 7.75 14.05
N SER A 145 15.00 6.45 14.28
CA SER A 145 14.91 5.45 13.21
C SER A 145 13.77 5.71 12.21
N LEU A 146 12.78 6.54 12.57
CA LEU A 146 11.68 6.97 11.71
C LEU A 146 11.93 8.35 11.08
N LEU A 147 12.71 9.24 11.72
CA LEU A 147 13.00 10.61 11.27
C LEU A 147 14.52 10.80 11.08
N ASN A 148 15.04 10.62 9.86
CA ASN A 148 16.48 10.73 9.57
C ASN A 148 16.79 10.84 8.05
N PRO A 149 18.05 11.07 7.64
CA PRO A 149 18.42 11.26 6.22
C PRO A 149 18.35 9.99 5.34
N LEU A 150 18.18 8.79 5.92
CA LEU A 150 18.04 7.53 5.19
C LEU A 150 16.56 7.18 4.90
N ARG A 151 15.64 8.07 5.28
CA ARG A 151 14.22 7.99 4.98
C ARG A 151 13.90 8.82 3.74
N TRP A 152 12.71 8.63 3.19
CA TRP A 152 12.29 9.32 1.96
C TRP A 152 10.91 9.98 2.09
N GLY A 153 10.05 9.48 2.98
CA GLY A 153 8.70 10.01 3.12
C GLY A 153 8.63 11.49 3.54
N ASN A 154 7.67 12.21 2.98
CA ASN A 154 7.43 13.64 3.15
C ASN A 154 8.69 14.50 2.91
N CYS A 155 9.29 14.31 1.75
CA CYS A 155 10.18 15.29 1.15
C CYS A 155 9.91 15.44 -0.35
N SER A 156 10.36 16.56 -0.90
CA SER A 156 10.31 16.84 -2.33
C SER A 156 11.76 17.00 -2.79
N VAL A 157 12.14 16.29 -3.86
CA VAL A 157 13.52 15.90 -4.15
C VAL A 157 14.02 16.50 -5.46
N ILE A 158 15.29 16.91 -5.47
CA ILE A 158 16.04 17.34 -6.66
C ILE A 158 17.43 16.68 -6.67
N ASP A 159 17.94 16.33 -7.84
CA ASP A 159 19.31 15.79 -8.00
C ASP A 159 20.40 16.87 -7.92
N GLN A 160 20.06 18.10 -8.30
CA GLN A 160 20.93 19.28 -8.32
C GLN A 160 20.13 20.56 -8.10
N ALA A 161 20.79 21.65 -7.68
CA ALA A 161 20.09 22.90 -7.36
C ALA A 161 19.58 23.66 -8.60
N THR A 162 20.35 23.61 -9.69
CA THR A 162 20.12 24.29 -10.95
C THR A 162 20.52 23.41 -12.13
N LEU A 163 19.78 23.49 -13.23
CA LEU A 163 20.11 22.92 -14.54
C LEU A 163 20.29 24.08 -15.51
N GLU A 164 21.52 24.30 -15.96
CA GLU A 164 21.86 25.46 -16.81
C GLU A 164 21.31 25.30 -18.24
N GLY A 165 21.03 26.42 -18.91
CA GLY A 165 20.37 26.45 -20.23
C GLY A 165 18.87 26.09 -20.24
N ALA A 166 18.37 25.34 -19.25
CA ALA A 166 16.97 24.91 -19.20
C ALA A 166 16.03 26.02 -18.70
N LYS A 167 14.90 26.22 -19.40
CA LYS A 167 13.91 27.29 -19.13
C LYS A 167 13.34 27.28 -17.71
N TYR A 168 13.12 26.10 -17.12
CA TYR A 168 12.65 25.92 -15.73
C TYR A 168 13.76 25.34 -14.85
N GLY A 169 15.02 25.58 -15.22
CA GLY A 169 16.21 24.97 -14.63
C GLY A 169 16.48 25.32 -13.17
N ASN A 170 15.76 26.27 -12.56
CA ASN A 170 15.91 26.61 -11.14
C ASN A 170 15.16 25.63 -10.22
N LEU A 171 15.55 24.35 -10.28
CA LEU A 171 14.88 23.23 -9.60
C LEU A 171 14.72 23.49 -8.09
N LYS A 172 15.75 24.07 -7.46
CA LYS A 172 15.70 24.45 -6.04
C LYS A 172 14.60 25.46 -5.73
N SER A 173 14.32 26.42 -6.61
CA SER A 173 13.24 27.38 -6.37
C SER A 173 11.88 26.70 -6.44
N TYR A 174 11.62 25.91 -7.50
CA TYR A 174 10.36 25.20 -7.68
C TYR A 174 10.03 24.29 -6.49
N VAL A 175 11.01 23.53 -6.01
CA VAL A 175 10.81 22.58 -4.92
C VAL A 175 10.83 23.26 -3.55
N SER A 176 11.51 24.40 -3.37
CA SER A 176 11.40 25.17 -2.13
C SER A 176 9.99 25.76 -1.96
N GLN A 177 9.38 26.24 -3.05
CA GLN A 177 8.01 26.76 -3.04
C GLN A 177 6.99 25.63 -2.85
N MET A 178 7.15 24.51 -3.57
CA MET A 178 6.31 23.30 -3.36
C MET A 178 6.34 22.83 -1.91
N VAL A 179 7.52 22.81 -1.28
CA VAL A 179 7.68 22.47 0.14
C VAL A 179 7.06 23.52 1.07
N ALA A 180 6.99 24.80 0.68
CA ALA A 180 6.26 25.81 1.44
C ALA A 180 4.74 25.59 1.33
N ASP A 181 4.22 25.46 0.10
CA ASP A 181 2.80 25.27 -0.19
C ASP A 181 2.23 24.03 0.53
N ILE A 182 2.93 22.89 0.46
CA ILE A 182 2.53 21.67 1.18
C ILE A 182 2.57 21.86 2.71
N ASN A 183 3.46 22.69 3.24
CA ASN A 183 3.61 22.91 4.68
C ASN A 183 2.56 23.84 5.30
N GLU A 184 1.83 24.65 4.51
CA GLU A 184 0.61 25.33 4.97
C GLU A 184 -0.57 24.34 5.15
N HIS A 185 -0.39 23.09 4.72
CA HIS A 185 -1.43 22.07 4.61
C HIS A 185 -1.06 20.75 5.34
N ILE A 186 -0.10 20.76 6.27
CA ILE A 186 0.27 19.54 7.02
C ILE A 186 -0.73 19.18 8.12
N LEU A 187 -1.26 17.96 8.05
CA LEU A 187 -2.26 17.45 8.99
C LEU A 187 -1.69 17.13 10.39
N ALA A 188 -0.36 17.11 10.53
CA ALA A 188 0.34 16.98 11.82
C ALA A 188 1.81 17.45 11.68
N PRO A 189 2.46 17.94 12.76
CA PRO A 189 3.85 18.41 12.71
C PRO A 189 4.89 17.38 12.24
N ILE A 190 4.63 16.08 12.44
CA ILE A 190 5.49 14.99 11.93
C ILE A 190 5.45 14.90 10.39
N HIS A 191 4.36 15.30 9.76
CA HIS A 191 4.18 15.30 8.30
C HIS A 191 4.94 16.43 7.57
N ARG A 192 5.63 17.33 8.30
CA ARG A 192 6.37 18.47 7.73
C ARG A 192 7.24 18.04 6.55
N TYR A 193 6.98 18.64 5.39
CA TYR A 193 7.74 18.45 4.15
C TYR A 193 9.06 19.23 4.19
N HIS A 194 10.05 18.73 3.46
CA HIS A 194 11.37 19.34 3.35
C HIS A 194 11.92 19.20 1.92
N LEU A 195 12.79 20.13 1.52
CA LEU A 195 13.62 20.01 0.33
C LEU A 195 14.73 18.98 0.59
N HIS A 196 14.78 17.92 -0.21
CA HIS A 196 15.91 16.98 -0.24
C HIS A 196 16.69 17.17 -1.54
N ASN A 197 17.87 17.78 -1.46
CA ASN A 197 18.81 17.75 -2.58
C ASN A 197 19.73 16.53 -2.41
N THR A 198 19.67 15.57 -3.34
CA THR A 198 20.55 14.39 -3.27
C THR A 198 21.98 14.73 -3.67
N HIS A 199 22.21 15.77 -4.48
CA HIS A 199 23.51 16.10 -5.08
C HIS A 199 24.12 14.91 -5.86
N THR A 200 23.29 14.26 -6.68
CA THR A 200 23.55 12.93 -7.27
C THR A 200 24.89 12.82 -7.99
N GLU A 201 25.20 13.74 -8.91
CA GLU A 201 26.47 13.77 -9.63
C GLU A 201 27.65 14.13 -8.72
N ALA A 202 27.53 15.21 -7.95
CA ALA A 202 28.61 15.73 -7.10
C ALA A 202 29.00 14.78 -5.94
N LYS A 203 28.15 13.83 -5.56
CA LYS A 203 28.45 12.74 -4.61
C LYS A 203 28.86 11.43 -5.29
N ASN A 204 28.78 11.33 -6.62
CA ASN A 204 28.87 10.09 -7.38
C ASN A 204 27.95 9.00 -6.80
N ASP A 205 26.68 9.33 -6.56
CA ASP A 205 25.68 8.37 -6.06
C ASP A 205 25.35 7.36 -7.17
N THR A 206 26.13 6.28 -7.21
CA THR A 206 26.04 5.26 -8.27
C THR A 206 24.67 4.59 -8.40
N GLU A 207 23.76 4.78 -7.44
CA GLU A 207 22.38 4.28 -7.50
C GLU A 207 21.42 5.34 -8.05
N GLN A 208 21.52 6.59 -7.60
CA GLN A 208 20.73 7.70 -8.15
C GLN A 208 21.18 8.10 -9.57
N LEU A 209 22.44 7.90 -9.94
CA LEU A 209 22.95 8.02 -11.32
C LEU A 209 22.27 7.05 -12.31
N LYS A 210 21.54 6.03 -11.83
CA LYS A 210 20.73 5.11 -12.64
C LYS A 210 19.22 5.44 -12.66
N ALA A 211 18.81 6.48 -11.93
CA ALA A 211 17.41 6.86 -11.74
C ALA A 211 16.86 7.70 -12.89
N LEU A 212 15.53 7.75 -12.98
CA LEU A 212 14.82 8.46 -14.04
C LEU A 212 15.09 9.97 -14.02
N THR A 213 15.02 10.62 -12.86
CA THR A 213 15.22 12.08 -12.76
C THR A 213 16.61 12.50 -13.23
N PHE A 214 17.67 11.81 -12.80
CA PHE A 214 19.03 12.07 -13.27
C PHE A 214 19.16 11.87 -14.79
N TYR A 215 18.54 10.84 -15.35
CA TYR A 215 18.50 10.65 -16.81
C TYR A 215 17.77 11.80 -17.53
N SER A 216 16.65 12.31 -17.00
CA SER A 216 15.98 13.48 -17.58
C SER A 216 16.88 14.72 -17.58
N LEU A 217 17.60 14.95 -16.47
CA LEU A 217 18.50 16.10 -16.33
C LEU A 217 19.68 16.04 -17.31
N SER A 218 20.19 14.85 -17.63
CA SER A 218 21.23 14.69 -18.66
C SER A 218 20.76 14.95 -20.10
N LEU A 219 19.45 15.06 -20.33
CA LEU A 219 18.84 15.55 -21.58
C LEU A 219 18.61 17.08 -21.59
N GLY A 220 19.03 17.80 -20.54
CA GLY A 220 18.67 19.21 -20.35
C GLY A 220 17.20 19.43 -19.96
N LYS A 221 16.48 18.37 -19.53
CA LYS A 221 15.05 18.42 -19.19
C LYS A 221 14.84 18.45 -17.67
N PRO A 222 14.33 19.56 -17.09
CA PRO A 222 14.00 19.66 -15.67
C PRO A 222 13.12 18.50 -15.16
N ALA A 223 13.52 17.90 -14.05
CA ALA A 223 12.80 16.82 -13.39
C ALA A 223 12.80 17.01 -11.87
N LEU A 224 11.63 16.85 -11.26
CA LEU A 224 11.37 17.01 -9.83
C LEU A 224 10.69 15.75 -9.29
N THR A 225 10.90 15.41 -8.01
CA THR A 225 10.24 14.26 -7.36
C THR A 225 9.47 14.70 -6.12
N ASN A 226 8.32 14.06 -5.85
CA ASN A 226 7.64 14.16 -4.57
C ASN A 226 7.49 12.77 -3.93
N GLU A 227 7.86 12.65 -2.64
CA GLU A 227 7.84 11.40 -1.87
C GLU A 227 6.87 11.52 -0.70
N ALA A 228 5.73 10.81 -0.73
CA ALA A 228 4.79 10.75 0.38
C ALA A 228 5.14 9.60 1.35
N SER A 229 4.98 9.78 2.65
CA SER A 229 5.39 8.77 3.61
C SER A 229 4.57 7.48 3.57
N LYS A 230 5.25 6.33 3.49
CA LYS A 230 4.68 4.97 3.62
C LYS A 230 4.10 4.69 5.02
N GLU A 231 4.36 5.55 6.00
CA GLU A 231 3.74 5.48 7.34
C GLU A 231 2.31 6.06 7.36
N LEU A 232 1.90 6.78 6.30
CA LEU A 232 0.56 7.36 6.11
C LEU A 232 -0.39 6.33 5.47
N ASP A 233 -1.71 6.54 5.64
CA ASP A 233 -2.73 5.81 4.89
C ASP A 233 -2.86 6.32 3.44
N LEU A 234 -3.58 5.57 2.59
CA LEU A 234 -3.64 5.86 1.16
C LEU A 234 -4.24 7.25 0.85
N PRO A 235 -5.41 7.65 1.41
CA PRO A 235 -5.94 9.00 1.22
C PRO A 235 -4.96 10.11 1.61
N THR A 236 -4.24 9.95 2.73
CA THR A 236 -3.29 10.98 3.18
C THR A 236 -2.02 11.07 2.33
N ARG A 237 -1.58 9.97 1.70
CA ARG A 237 -0.49 10.05 0.69
C ARG A 237 -0.94 10.77 -0.57
N VAL A 238 -2.12 10.41 -1.07
CA VAL A 238 -2.73 11.03 -2.26
C VAL A 238 -2.95 12.52 -2.04
N TYR A 239 -3.39 12.93 -0.85
CA TYR A 239 -3.53 14.32 -0.43
C TYR A 239 -2.24 15.15 -0.61
N TYR A 240 -1.11 14.69 -0.06
CA TYR A 240 0.14 15.43 -0.21
C TYR A 240 0.71 15.40 -1.64
N HIS A 241 0.50 14.30 -2.39
CA HIS A 241 0.85 14.25 -3.80
C HIS A 241 0.04 15.23 -4.64
N LEU A 242 -1.27 15.35 -4.40
CA LEU A 242 -2.13 16.32 -5.07
C LEU A 242 -1.73 17.77 -4.74
N HIS A 243 -1.36 18.07 -3.49
CA HIS A 243 -0.76 19.39 -3.15
C HIS A 243 0.55 19.66 -3.89
N SER A 244 1.42 18.65 -4.08
CA SER A 244 2.64 18.80 -4.88
C SER A 244 2.34 19.07 -6.37
N ILE A 245 1.25 18.50 -6.90
CA ILE A 245 0.77 18.73 -8.26
C ILE A 245 0.18 20.15 -8.38
N GLU A 246 -0.78 20.54 -7.53
CA GLU A 246 -1.41 21.87 -7.58
C GLU A 246 -0.38 23.00 -7.47
N SER A 247 0.62 22.85 -6.59
CA SER A 247 1.75 23.77 -6.49
C SER A 247 2.53 23.87 -7.80
N LEU A 248 2.97 22.76 -8.40
CA LEU A 248 3.78 22.82 -9.62
C LEU A 248 2.99 23.35 -10.82
N LEU A 249 1.71 22.97 -10.97
CA LEU A 249 0.83 23.52 -12.01
C LEU A 249 0.72 25.05 -11.86
N GLY A 250 0.48 25.53 -10.65
CA GLY A 250 0.42 26.95 -10.32
C GLY A 250 1.71 27.71 -10.62
N GLN A 251 2.86 27.17 -10.19
CA GLN A 251 4.18 27.74 -10.45
C GLN A 251 4.59 27.74 -11.93
N LEU A 252 4.05 26.82 -12.73
CA LEU A 252 4.21 26.81 -14.19
C LEU A 252 3.18 27.71 -14.91
N GLY A 253 2.19 28.24 -14.19
CA GLY A 253 1.09 29.02 -14.75
C GLY A 253 0.12 28.18 -15.59
N ILE A 254 0.07 26.86 -15.36
CA ILE A 254 -0.91 25.93 -15.93
C ILE A 254 -2.20 26.10 -15.12
N SER A 255 -3.30 26.48 -15.78
CA SER A 255 -4.58 26.72 -15.09
C SER A 255 -5.44 25.46 -15.09
N PHE A 256 -6.09 25.20 -13.97
CA PHE A 256 -6.88 23.98 -13.77
C PHE A 256 -8.14 24.22 -12.92
N MET A 257 -9.04 23.23 -12.98
CA MET A 257 -10.26 23.13 -12.18
C MET A 257 -10.34 21.74 -11.56
N ARG A 258 -11.00 21.60 -10.41
CA ARG A 258 -11.40 20.28 -9.85
C ARG A 258 -12.83 20.27 -9.32
N ASP A 259 -13.42 19.09 -9.23
CA ASP A 259 -14.82 18.87 -8.81
C ASP A 259 -14.99 18.49 -7.32
N PHE A 260 -13.91 18.55 -6.53
CA PHE A 260 -13.86 18.20 -5.11
C PHE A 260 -13.01 19.19 -4.29
N THR A 261 -13.14 19.16 -2.96
CA THR A 261 -12.26 19.90 -2.05
C THR A 261 -10.98 19.11 -1.81
N LEU A 262 -9.81 19.76 -1.89
CA LEU A 262 -8.54 19.09 -1.62
C LEU A 262 -8.33 18.89 -0.10
N ASP A 263 -8.96 17.83 0.42
CA ASP A 263 -8.86 17.34 1.79
C ASP A 263 -8.93 15.79 1.84
N VAL A 264 -8.57 15.19 2.98
CA VAL A 264 -8.46 13.73 3.12
C VAL A 264 -9.82 13.00 3.09
N ASP A 265 -10.88 13.58 3.67
CA ASP A 265 -12.20 12.93 3.67
C ASP A 265 -12.89 13.05 2.31
N SER A 266 -12.62 14.12 1.56
CA SER A 266 -12.99 14.25 0.14
C SER A 266 -12.23 13.28 -0.77
N ILE A 267 -10.93 13.04 -0.54
CA ILE A 267 -10.12 12.09 -1.34
C ILE A 267 -10.50 10.62 -1.08
N LYS A 268 -10.83 10.29 0.16
CA LYS A 268 -11.12 8.92 0.62
C LYS A 268 -12.15 8.14 -0.21
N PRO A 269 -13.30 8.70 -0.66
CA PRO A 269 -14.17 8.03 -1.63
C PRO A 269 -13.53 7.95 -3.03
N LEU A 270 -12.80 8.96 -3.48
CA LEU A 270 -12.21 9.02 -4.83
C LEU A 270 -11.11 7.98 -5.06
N VAL A 271 -10.44 7.49 -4.01
CA VAL A 271 -9.48 6.37 -4.07
C VAL A 271 -10.11 5.00 -3.84
N SER A 272 -11.43 4.93 -3.64
CA SER A 272 -12.19 3.69 -3.46
C SER A 272 -12.83 3.24 -4.78
N PRO A 273 -13.23 1.96 -4.93
CA PRO A 273 -13.97 1.50 -6.11
C PRO A 273 -15.44 1.96 -6.15
N LYS A 274 -15.87 2.85 -5.25
CA LYS A 274 -17.26 3.31 -5.14
C LYS A 274 -17.64 4.17 -6.34
N GLY A 275 -18.72 3.78 -7.04
CA GLY A 275 -19.22 4.49 -8.21
C GLY A 275 -18.37 4.32 -9.48
N LEU A 276 -17.32 3.49 -9.44
CA LEU A 276 -16.58 3.08 -10.63
C LEU A 276 -17.25 1.85 -11.27
N GLU A 277 -17.17 1.77 -12.59
CA GLU A 277 -17.60 0.60 -13.37
C GLU A 277 -16.43 0.01 -14.16
N ALA A 278 -16.51 -1.28 -14.49
CA ALA A 278 -15.64 -1.91 -15.48
C ALA A 278 -16.47 -2.45 -16.64
N GLN A 279 -16.15 -2.01 -17.85
CA GLN A 279 -16.70 -2.56 -19.08
C GLN A 279 -15.72 -3.57 -19.71
N ILE A 280 -16.22 -4.73 -20.11
CA ILE A 280 -15.42 -5.79 -20.76
C ILE A 280 -15.97 -6.02 -22.17
N ASN A 281 -15.13 -5.74 -23.18
CA ASN A 281 -15.44 -5.86 -24.61
C ASN A 281 -16.74 -5.14 -25.06
N ASN A 282 -17.20 -4.16 -24.26
CA ASN A 282 -18.49 -3.46 -24.41
C ASN A 282 -19.72 -4.41 -24.38
N LEU A 283 -19.56 -5.64 -23.89
CA LEU A 283 -20.62 -6.66 -23.78
C LEU A 283 -21.01 -6.97 -22.33
N ILE A 284 -20.26 -6.44 -21.35
CA ILE A 284 -20.46 -6.65 -19.91
C ILE A 284 -20.13 -5.33 -19.20
N THR A 285 -20.97 -4.89 -18.26
CA THR A 285 -20.64 -3.82 -17.29
C THR A 285 -20.72 -4.37 -15.87
N LEU A 286 -19.67 -4.19 -15.08
CA LEU A 286 -19.62 -4.53 -13.65
C LEU A 286 -19.51 -3.26 -12.80
N PRO A 287 -20.48 -2.95 -11.90
CA PRO A 287 -20.25 -1.97 -10.85
C PRO A 287 -19.21 -2.52 -9.86
N LEU A 288 -18.21 -1.72 -9.50
CA LEU A 288 -17.04 -2.19 -8.74
C LEU A 288 -17.19 -2.07 -7.21
N GLU A 289 -18.24 -1.39 -6.75
CA GLU A 289 -18.59 -1.31 -5.33
C GLU A 289 -19.12 -2.66 -4.83
N SER A 290 -18.55 -3.18 -3.75
CA SER A 290 -19.09 -4.32 -2.98
C SER A 290 -19.26 -5.66 -3.74
N LEU A 291 -18.53 -5.89 -4.84
CA LEU A 291 -18.48 -7.18 -5.56
C LEU A 291 -18.20 -8.37 -4.63
N ARG A 292 -18.74 -9.55 -4.97
CA ARG A 292 -18.42 -10.80 -4.27
C ARG A 292 -16.94 -11.16 -4.45
N PRO A 293 -16.25 -11.71 -3.43
CA PRO A 293 -14.85 -12.14 -3.55
C PRO A 293 -14.59 -13.18 -4.65
N HIS A 294 -15.62 -13.94 -5.03
CA HIS A 294 -15.59 -14.85 -6.17
C HIS A 294 -16.87 -14.67 -6.98
N ILE A 295 -16.75 -14.64 -8.32
CA ILE A 295 -17.88 -14.63 -9.26
C ILE A 295 -17.70 -15.83 -10.19
N THR A 296 -18.63 -16.78 -10.14
CA THR A 296 -18.54 -18.06 -10.86
C THR A 296 -19.17 -18.02 -12.24
N TYR A 297 -18.72 -18.91 -13.14
CA TYR A 297 -19.22 -19.02 -14.51
C TYR A 297 -19.07 -17.70 -15.29
N PHE A 298 -17.96 -16.99 -15.12
CA PHE A 298 -17.79 -15.64 -15.65
C PHE A 298 -17.35 -15.66 -17.13
N PRO A 299 -18.16 -15.18 -18.08
CA PRO A 299 -17.83 -15.26 -19.50
C PRO A 299 -16.57 -14.45 -19.83
N LEU A 300 -15.52 -15.14 -20.27
CA LEU A 300 -14.32 -14.53 -20.86
C LEU A 300 -14.13 -15.02 -22.30
N PRO A 301 -13.55 -14.20 -23.19
CA PRO A 301 -13.29 -14.62 -24.57
C PRO A 301 -12.21 -15.71 -24.60
N LYS A 302 -12.55 -16.87 -25.17
CA LYS A 302 -11.57 -17.93 -25.43
C LYS A 302 -10.51 -17.48 -26.44
N ASN A 303 -9.36 -18.14 -26.44
CA ASN A 303 -8.23 -17.89 -27.35
C ASN A 303 -7.71 -16.42 -27.34
N THR A 304 -8.01 -15.66 -26.27
CA THR A 304 -7.66 -14.26 -26.12
C THR A 304 -6.84 -14.09 -24.83
N SER A 305 -5.59 -13.61 -24.92
CA SER A 305 -4.79 -13.30 -23.73
C SER A 305 -5.47 -12.18 -22.92
N LEU A 306 -5.38 -12.26 -21.59
CA LEU A 306 -5.95 -11.26 -20.68
C LEU A 306 -5.50 -9.83 -21.01
N LYS A 307 -4.25 -9.65 -21.48
CA LYS A 307 -3.71 -8.36 -21.95
C LYS A 307 -4.49 -7.74 -23.12
N HIS A 308 -5.17 -8.55 -23.93
CA HIS A 308 -5.89 -8.14 -25.14
C HIS A 308 -7.42 -8.10 -24.95
N ILE A 309 -7.92 -8.38 -23.74
CA ILE A 309 -9.32 -8.13 -23.40
C ILE A 309 -9.50 -6.61 -23.22
N ASN A 310 -10.48 -6.02 -23.91
CA ASN A 310 -10.77 -4.60 -23.80
C ASN A 310 -11.47 -4.32 -22.46
N LEU A 311 -10.69 -3.97 -21.44
CA LEU A 311 -11.15 -3.55 -20.11
C LEU A 311 -11.13 -2.02 -20.02
N GLN A 312 -12.31 -1.40 -19.87
CA GLN A 312 -12.48 0.04 -19.78
C GLN A 312 -13.13 0.45 -18.46
N SER A 313 -12.84 1.65 -17.96
CA SER A 313 -13.36 2.21 -16.72
C SER A 313 -13.05 3.71 -16.66
N GLU A 314 -13.72 4.44 -15.78
CA GLU A 314 -13.29 5.79 -15.38
C GLU A 314 -11.92 5.76 -14.67
N SER A 315 -11.54 4.67 -14.01
CA SER A 315 -10.20 4.52 -13.41
C SER A 315 -9.21 3.84 -14.34
N HIS A 316 -8.05 4.48 -14.47
CA HIS A 316 -6.89 4.01 -15.21
C HIS A 316 -6.01 3.04 -14.39
N LEU A 317 -6.48 2.55 -13.24
CA LEU A 317 -5.79 1.58 -12.36
C LEU A 317 -6.31 0.14 -12.46
N LEU A 318 -7.32 -0.13 -13.30
CA LEU A 318 -7.89 -1.48 -13.44
C LEU A 318 -7.00 -2.48 -14.20
N GLY A 319 -7.29 -3.77 -14.03
CA GLY A 319 -6.66 -4.85 -14.79
C GLY A 319 -7.22 -6.24 -14.49
N LEU A 320 -7.00 -7.20 -15.41
CA LEU A 320 -7.23 -8.63 -15.21
C LEU A 320 -5.90 -9.37 -15.03
N LEU A 321 -5.73 -10.08 -13.92
CA LEU A 321 -4.51 -10.84 -13.60
C LEU A 321 -4.85 -12.33 -13.39
N SER A 322 -4.22 -13.23 -14.14
CA SER A 322 -4.36 -14.66 -13.88
C SER A 322 -3.68 -15.03 -12.55
N LEU A 323 -4.37 -15.82 -11.71
CA LEU A 323 -3.84 -16.33 -10.45
C LEU A 323 -3.19 -17.72 -10.58
N ASN A 324 -3.33 -18.39 -11.74
CA ASN A 324 -2.69 -19.68 -12.00
C ASN A 324 -2.38 -19.89 -13.51
N GLN A 325 -1.54 -20.87 -13.84
CA GLN A 325 -1.13 -21.12 -15.23
C GLN A 325 -2.26 -21.62 -16.15
N ALA A 326 -3.27 -22.29 -15.58
CA ALA A 326 -4.44 -22.77 -16.34
C ALA A 326 -5.51 -21.68 -16.56
N GLN A 327 -5.26 -20.46 -16.06
CA GLN A 327 -6.18 -19.31 -16.07
C GLN A 327 -7.59 -19.58 -15.50
N THR A 328 -7.76 -20.62 -14.66
CA THR A 328 -9.06 -20.97 -14.04
C THR A 328 -9.48 -20.03 -12.90
N GLN A 329 -8.68 -19.02 -12.60
CA GLN A 329 -8.95 -17.96 -11.63
C GLN A 329 -8.31 -16.66 -12.11
N VAL A 330 -9.12 -15.63 -12.36
CA VAL A 330 -8.66 -14.33 -12.87
C VAL A 330 -9.10 -13.22 -11.91
N ALA A 331 -8.14 -12.56 -11.28
CA ALA A 331 -8.41 -11.43 -10.39
C ALA A 331 -8.72 -10.17 -11.20
N LEU A 332 -9.89 -9.59 -10.97
CA LEU A 332 -10.20 -8.20 -11.32
C LEU A 332 -9.54 -7.30 -10.27
N LYS A 333 -8.61 -6.45 -10.71
CA LYS A 333 -7.76 -5.60 -9.89
C LYS A 333 -8.14 -4.13 -9.99
N HIS A 334 -7.94 -3.38 -8.90
CA HIS A 334 -7.90 -1.92 -8.86
C HIS A 334 -6.63 -1.50 -8.09
N GLY A 335 -5.63 -1.01 -8.82
CA GLY A 335 -4.26 -0.93 -8.30
C GLY A 335 -3.75 -2.32 -7.91
N SER A 336 -3.16 -2.45 -6.72
CA SER A 336 -2.76 -3.74 -6.15
C SER A 336 -3.92 -4.57 -5.57
N HIS A 337 -5.07 -3.97 -5.28
CA HIS A 337 -6.19 -4.62 -4.60
C HIS A 337 -7.00 -5.52 -5.55
N THR A 338 -7.39 -6.72 -5.11
CA THR A 338 -8.32 -7.58 -5.84
C THR A 338 -9.75 -7.24 -5.42
N LEU A 339 -10.57 -6.81 -6.38
CA LEU A 339 -12.00 -6.54 -6.17
C LEU A 339 -12.81 -7.83 -6.17
N SER A 340 -12.50 -8.74 -7.10
CA SER A 340 -13.11 -10.07 -7.20
C SER A 340 -12.20 -11.04 -7.93
N THR A 341 -12.31 -12.33 -7.63
CA THR A 341 -11.74 -13.43 -8.42
C THR A 341 -12.83 -13.99 -9.33
N LEU A 342 -12.73 -13.71 -10.62
CA LEU A 342 -13.56 -14.31 -11.66
C LEU A 342 -13.13 -15.77 -11.83
N ILE A 343 -14.08 -16.71 -11.75
CA ILE A 343 -13.87 -18.11 -12.14
C ILE A 343 -14.43 -18.24 -13.57
N PRO A 344 -13.58 -18.24 -14.60
CA PRO A 344 -14.02 -17.94 -15.95
C PRO A 344 -14.62 -19.13 -16.67
N GLU A 345 -15.55 -18.82 -17.56
CA GLU A 345 -16.12 -19.73 -18.55
C GLU A 345 -15.70 -19.22 -19.94
N TYR A 346 -14.71 -19.90 -20.54
CA TYR A 346 -14.09 -19.44 -21.79
C TYR A 346 -14.99 -19.74 -23.00
N ARG A 347 -15.66 -18.70 -23.49
CA ARG A 347 -16.69 -18.76 -24.55
C ARG A 347 -16.18 -18.15 -25.85
N SER A 348 -16.76 -18.53 -26.99
CA SER A 348 -16.72 -17.66 -28.18
C SER A 348 -17.50 -16.39 -27.86
N PHE A 349 -17.00 -15.21 -28.23
CA PHE A 349 -17.74 -13.95 -28.08
C PHE A 349 -18.37 -13.55 -29.42
N ASP A 350 -19.62 -13.10 -29.38
CA ASP A 350 -20.44 -12.75 -30.54
C ASP A 350 -21.02 -11.33 -30.37
N SER A 351 -20.40 -10.34 -31.00
CA SER A 351 -20.80 -8.94 -30.86
C SER A 351 -21.90 -8.50 -31.84
N SER A 352 -22.64 -9.42 -32.46
CA SER A 352 -23.70 -9.08 -33.42
C SER A 352 -25.01 -8.61 -32.77
N LEU A 353 -25.34 -9.10 -31.57
CA LEU A 353 -26.40 -8.53 -30.74
C LEU A 353 -25.96 -7.13 -30.26
N LYS A 354 -26.80 -6.10 -30.48
CA LYS A 354 -26.48 -4.70 -30.14
C LYS A 354 -27.36 -4.13 -29.05
N GLU A 355 -28.63 -4.49 -29.09
CA GLU A 355 -29.67 -4.05 -28.16
C GLU A 355 -30.67 -5.19 -27.97
N ILE A 356 -31.44 -5.11 -26.89
CA ILE A 356 -32.52 -6.05 -26.57
C ILE A 356 -33.78 -5.29 -26.17
N GLY A 357 -34.94 -5.91 -26.40
CA GLY A 357 -36.18 -5.52 -25.76
C GLY A 357 -36.25 -6.08 -24.35
N ILE A 358 -36.61 -5.24 -23.38
CA ILE A 358 -36.98 -5.64 -22.02
C ILE A 358 -38.33 -5.03 -21.65
N LYS A 359 -38.96 -5.55 -20.61
CA LYS A 359 -40.09 -4.91 -19.94
C LYS A 359 -39.78 -4.80 -18.46
N ILE A 360 -40.01 -3.62 -17.88
CA ILE A 360 -39.94 -3.39 -16.43
C ILE A 360 -41.35 -3.09 -15.97
N ASN A 361 -41.89 -3.93 -15.08
CA ASN A 361 -43.31 -3.92 -14.69
C ASN A 361 -44.31 -3.98 -15.87
N GLY A 362 -43.88 -4.44 -17.05
CA GLY A 362 -44.67 -4.45 -18.29
C GLY A 362 -44.47 -3.25 -19.20
N GLU A 363 -43.84 -2.16 -18.74
CA GLU A 363 -43.41 -1.06 -19.61
C GLU A 363 -42.23 -1.53 -20.47
N ARG A 364 -42.41 -1.54 -21.81
CA ARG A 364 -41.37 -1.96 -22.75
C ARG A 364 -40.31 -0.88 -22.93
N ARG A 365 -39.04 -1.26 -22.78
CA ARG A 365 -37.85 -0.43 -23.03
C ARG A 365 -36.90 -1.19 -23.97
N VAL A 366 -36.10 -0.46 -24.75
CA VAL A 366 -35.00 -1.04 -25.54
C VAL A 366 -33.69 -0.57 -24.92
N VAL A 367 -32.74 -1.48 -24.73
CA VAL A 367 -31.48 -1.21 -24.02
C VAL A 367 -30.30 -1.81 -24.78
N PRO A 368 -29.15 -1.11 -24.88
CA PRO A 368 -27.93 -1.69 -25.45
C PRO A 368 -27.46 -2.92 -24.65
N ILE A 369 -26.89 -3.90 -25.34
CA ILE A 369 -26.20 -5.01 -24.68
C ILE A 369 -25.01 -4.47 -23.87
N GLY A 370 -24.65 -5.13 -22.77
CA GLY A 370 -23.64 -4.64 -21.84
C GLY A 370 -24.12 -3.59 -20.84
N SER A 371 -25.38 -3.13 -20.91
CA SER A 371 -25.91 -2.10 -20.00
C SER A 371 -25.99 -2.56 -18.53
N LEU A 372 -25.84 -1.59 -17.62
CA LEU A 372 -26.24 -1.67 -16.22
C LEU A 372 -27.61 -1.02 -16.04
N ILE A 373 -28.56 -1.74 -15.44
CA ILE A 373 -29.96 -1.33 -15.28
C ILE A 373 -30.34 -1.35 -13.80
N TYR A 374 -31.19 -0.41 -13.38
CA TYR A 374 -31.70 -0.33 -12.02
C TYR A 374 -33.22 -0.51 -12.00
N LEU A 375 -33.72 -1.16 -10.93
CA LEU A 375 -35.12 -1.46 -10.67
C LEU A 375 -35.43 -1.20 -9.20
N ASP A 376 -36.66 -0.77 -8.90
CA ASP A 376 -37.13 -0.75 -7.51
C ASP A 376 -37.37 -2.19 -7.00
N GLU A 377 -37.26 -2.39 -5.68
CA GLU A 377 -37.21 -3.72 -5.06
C GLU A 377 -38.47 -4.60 -5.28
N ASN A 378 -39.59 -3.97 -5.64
CA ASN A 378 -40.87 -4.64 -5.93
C ASN A 378 -41.11 -4.90 -7.43
N GLU A 379 -40.24 -4.42 -8.33
CA GLU A 379 -40.44 -4.56 -9.77
C GLU A 379 -40.09 -5.96 -10.29
N ASN A 380 -40.61 -6.29 -11.48
CA ASN A 380 -40.15 -7.42 -12.28
C ASN A 380 -39.47 -6.94 -13.56
N ILE A 381 -38.44 -7.67 -13.97
CA ILE A 381 -37.85 -7.60 -15.31
C ILE A 381 -38.33 -8.80 -16.15
N GLU A 382 -38.57 -8.55 -17.43
CA GLU A 382 -38.87 -9.55 -18.45
C GLU A 382 -37.98 -9.26 -19.66
N PHE A 383 -37.24 -10.26 -20.15
CA PHE A 383 -36.39 -10.14 -21.35
C PHE A 383 -37.17 -10.66 -22.56
N GLU A 384 -37.30 -9.88 -23.64
CA GLU A 384 -38.06 -10.33 -24.81
C GLU A 384 -37.35 -11.46 -25.57
N SER A 385 -38.12 -12.34 -26.19
CA SER A 385 -37.57 -13.41 -27.04
C SER A 385 -36.94 -12.86 -28.32
N LEU A 386 -35.77 -13.40 -28.69
CA LEU A 386 -34.88 -12.86 -29.71
C LEU A 386 -34.44 -13.96 -30.71
N GLY A 387 -35.39 -14.69 -31.31
CA GLY A 387 -35.09 -15.68 -32.36
C GLY A 387 -34.08 -16.75 -31.90
N ASP A 388 -32.91 -16.79 -32.53
CA ASP A 388 -31.83 -17.77 -32.25
C ASP A 388 -31.06 -17.49 -30.93
N TYR A 389 -31.32 -16.37 -30.24
CA TYR A 389 -30.70 -16.04 -28.97
C TYR A 389 -31.51 -16.59 -27.79
N ARG A 390 -30.81 -17.19 -26.82
CA ARG A 390 -31.36 -17.56 -25.50
C ARG A 390 -30.82 -16.64 -24.41
N VAL A 391 -31.62 -16.40 -23.37
CA VAL A 391 -31.21 -15.68 -22.15
C VAL A 391 -31.15 -16.62 -20.95
N ASN A 392 -30.14 -16.44 -20.10
CA ASN A 392 -29.90 -17.18 -18.86
C ASN A 392 -29.70 -16.18 -17.71
N VAL A 393 -30.64 -16.12 -16.78
CA VAL A 393 -30.70 -15.14 -15.69
C VAL A 393 -30.09 -15.75 -14.44
N ILE A 394 -28.83 -15.43 -14.17
CA ILE A 394 -27.99 -16.21 -13.27
C ILE A 394 -28.41 -15.99 -11.82
N GLY A 395 -29.04 -17.02 -11.26
CA GLY A 395 -29.69 -17.00 -9.94
C GLY A 395 -31.17 -17.34 -9.99
N PHE A 396 -31.82 -17.23 -11.15
CA PHE A 396 -33.15 -17.76 -11.42
C PHE A 396 -33.07 -19.25 -11.81
N VAL A 397 -34.21 -19.94 -11.74
CA VAL A 397 -34.42 -21.29 -12.30
C VAL A 397 -35.88 -21.38 -12.75
N LEU A 398 -36.13 -21.81 -13.99
CA LEU A 398 -37.49 -22.02 -14.50
C LEU A 398 -38.26 -23.07 -13.67
N PRO A 399 -39.47 -22.77 -13.16
CA PRO A 399 -40.29 -23.74 -12.43
C PRO A 399 -40.52 -25.02 -13.24
N ASN A 400 -40.21 -26.16 -12.64
CA ASN A 400 -40.32 -27.51 -13.22
C ASN A 400 -39.45 -27.76 -14.47
N GLN A 401 -38.45 -26.92 -14.79
CA GLN A 401 -37.50 -27.16 -15.87
C GLN A 401 -36.05 -27.06 -15.38
N SER A 402 -35.30 -28.15 -15.52
CA SER A 402 -33.86 -28.18 -15.31
C SER A 402 -33.17 -28.43 -16.65
N SER A 403 -32.48 -27.41 -17.17
CA SER A 403 -31.73 -27.48 -18.43
C SER A 403 -30.32 -26.93 -18.21
N ASN A 404 -29.33 -27.56 -18.85
CA ASN A 404 -27.95 -27.04 -18.89
C ASN A 404 -27.82 -25.80 -19.80
N ALA A 405 -28.84 -25.53 -20.63
CA ALA A 405 -28.98 -24.34 -21.46
C ALA A 405 -30.42 -23.83 -21.37
N PRO A 406 -30.79 -23.07 -20.32
CA PRO A 406 -32.11 -22.47 -20.21
C PRO A 406 -32.29 -21.35 -21.25
N ASN A 407 -33.56 -21.05 -21.54
CA ASN A 407 -33.97 -19.82 -22.21
C ASN A 407 -35.13 -19.19 -21.43
N GLU A 408 -34.85 -18.10 -20.73
CA GLU A 408 -35.77 -17.44 -19.79
C GLU A 408 -36.47 -16.20 -20.40
N SER A 409 -36.55 -16.17 -21.72
CA SER A 409 -37.26 -15.14 -22.49
C SER A 409 -38.76 -15.13 -22.19
N ASN A 410 -39.36 -13.94 -22.17
CA ASN A 410 -40.78 -13.67 -21.87
C ASN A 410 -41.23 -14.14 -20.47
N VAL A 411 -40.30 -14.35 -19.53
CA VAL A 411 -40.60 -14.69 -18.12
C VAL A 411 -40.39 -13.47 -17.24
N LYS A 412 -41.36 -13.20 -16.35
CA LYS A 412 -41.28 -12.13 -15.34
C LYS A 412 -40.50 -12.61 -14.13
N ILE A 413 -39.42 -11.92 -13.79
CA ILE A 413 -38.50 -12.27 -12.72
C ILE A 413 -38.46 -11.12 -11.71
N TYR A 414 -38.84 -11.41 -10.46
CA TYR A 414 -38.74 -10.48 -9.33
C TYR A 414 -37.50 -10.78 -8.48
N LYS A 415 -37.07 -9.82 -7.65
CA LYS A 415 -35.93 -10.01 -6.72
C LYS A 415 -36.04 -11.28 -5.86
N LYS A 416 -37.24 -11.59 -5.38
CA LYS A 416 -37.56 -12.78 -4.55
C LYS A 416 -37.32 -14.12 -5.25
N ASP A 417 -37.30 -14.15 -6.58
CA ASP A 417 -37.15 -15.36 -7.38
C ASP A 417 -35.65 -15.67 -7.68
N LEU A 418 -34.75 -14.76 -7.30
CA LEU A 418 -33.32 -14.82 -7.55
C LEU A 418 -32.55 -15.32 -6.32
N LEU A 419 -31.87 -16.46 -6.46
CA LEU A 419 -31.06 -17.08 -5.41
C LEU A 419 -29.88 -16.17 -4.99
N PRO A 420 -29.86 -15.62 -3.75
CA PRO A 420 -28.92 -14.56 -3.36
C PRO A 420 -27.43 -14.88 -3.56
N LYS A 421 -27.05 -16.16 -3.52
CA LYS A 421 -25.67 -16.64 -3.68
C LYS A 421 -25.06 -16.40 -5.07
N TYR A 422 -25.88 -16.14 -6.10
CA TYR A 422 -25.43 -15.92 -7.49
C TYR A 422 -25.37 -14.43 -7.90
N SER A 423 -25.73 -13.52 -6.99
CA SER A 423 -25.54 -12.08 -7.20
C SER A 423 -24.07 -11.71 -7.39
N LEU A 424 -23.80 -10.69 -8.20
CA LEU A 424 -22.47 -10.12 -8.41
C LEU A 424 -21.93 -9.40 -7.16
N ASP A 425 -22.82 -8.88 -6.31
CA ASP A 425 -22.48 -8.06 -5.14
C ASP A 425 -22.77 -8.77 -3.81
N THR A 426 -22.13 -8.32 -2.75
CA THR A 426 -22.24 -8.89 -1.40
C THR A 426 -23.60 -8.66 -0.72
N THR A 427 -24.36 -7.62 -1.10
CA THR A 427 -25.70 -7.31 -0.55
C THR A 427 -26.85 -8.05 -1.24
N ALA A 428 -26.55 -8.83 -2.28
CA ALA A 428 -27.52 -9.61 -3.06
C ALA A 428 -28.63 -8.78 -3.71
N LYS A 429 -28.21 -7.72 -4.40
CA LYS A 429 -29.09 -6.81 -5.15
C LYS A 429 -28.83 -6.83 -6.65
N THR A 430 -27.61 -7.13 -7.08
CA THR A 430 -27.14 -7.02 -8.47
C THR A 430 -26.91 -8.40 -9.07
N PHE A 431 -27.56 -8.67 -10.19
CA PHE A 431 -27.55 -9.95 -10.89
C PHE A 431 -27.22 -9.73 -12.38
N ARG A 432 -27.07 -10.84 -13.12
CA ARG A 432 -26.70 -10.82 -14.55
C ARG A 432 -27.64 -11.69 -15.38
N ALA A 433 -28.07 -11.16 -16.52
CA ALA A 433 -28.76 -11.91 -17.57
C ALA A 433 -27.80 -12.07 -18.74
N GLU A 434 -27.48 -13.31 -19.09
CA GLU A 434 -26.46 -13.66 -20.09
C GLU A 434 -27.11 -14.18 -21.36
N PHE A 435 -26.77 -13.57 -22.49
CA PHE A 435 -27.33 -13.84 -23.81
C PHE A 435 -26.38 -14.72 -24.60
N TYR A 436 -26.91 -15.72 -25.29
CA TYR A 436 -26.12 -16.67 -26.06
C TYR A 436 -26.78 -17.00 -27.40
N ARG A 437 -25.97 -17.13 -28.46
CA ARG A 437 -26.38 -17.72 -29.73
C ARG A 437 -25.69 -19.08 -29.87
N GLY A 438 -26.47 -20.15 -29.63
CA GLY A 438 -25.93 -21.48 -29.36
C GLY A 438 -24.98 -21.46 -28.16
N GLU A 439 -23.71 -21.81 -28.40
CA GLU A 439 -22.64 -21.82 -27.39
C GLU A 439 -21.80 -20.54 -27.32
N ALA A 440 -22.03 -19.57 -28.23
CA ALA A 440 -21.35 -18.27 -28.19
C ALA A 440 -22.03 -17.32 -27.21
N PHE A 441 -21.24 -16.60 -26.41
CA PHE A 441 -21.70 -15.54 -25.53
C PHE A 441 -21.91 -14.26 -26.36
N SER A 442 -23.15 -13.78 -26.42
CA SER A 442 -23.58 -12.62 -27.18
C SER A 442 -23.69 -11.34 -26.35
N GLY A 443 -23.55 -11.45 -25.03
CA GLY A 443 -23.44 -10.31 -24.11
C GLY A 443 -24.19 -10.51 -22.80
N MET A 444 -24.12 -9.51 -21.93
CA MET A 444 -24.71 -9.51 -20.59
C MET A 444 -25.50 -8.22 -20.37
N ILE A 445 -26.65 -8.32 -19.70
CA ILE A 445 -27.27 -7.20 -19.01
C ILE A 445 -27.03 -7.40 -17.51
N THR A 446 -26.43 -6.40 -16.87
CA THR A 446 -26.32 -6.35 -15.41
C THR A 446 -27.52 -5.57 -14.89
N PHE A 447 -28.26 -6.12 -13.92
CA PHE A 447 -29.44 -5.47 -13.38
C PHE A 447 -29.43 -5.48 -11.85
N SER A 448 -29.88 -4.39 -11.23
CA SER A 448 -29.73 -4.16 -9.79
C SER A 448 -31.00 -3.65 -9.12
N PHE A 449 -31.34 -4.27 -8.00
CA PHE A 449 -32.34 -3.82 -7.02
C PHE A 449 -31.68 -3.00 -5.89
N ASP A 450 -30.55 -2.34 -6.17
CA ASP A 450 -30.03 -1.24 -5.35
C ASP A 450 -30.54 0.09 -5.89
N THR A 451 -30.67 1.10 -5.03
CA THR A 451 -31.10 2.42 -5.49
C THR A 451 -30.09 2.94 -6.52
N PRO A 452 -30.51 3.40 -7.71
CA PRO A 452 -29.62 3.98 -8.70
C PRO A 452 -28.88 5.16 -8.07
N LYS A 453 -27.58 4.99 -7.83
CA LYS A 453 -26.70 6.06 -7.34
C LYS A 453 -26.48 7.03 -8.50
N PRO A 454 -27.01 8.27 -8.46
CA PRO A 454 -26.84 9.17 -9.58
C PRO A 454 -25.34 9.43 -9.76
N LYS A 455 -24.81 9.25 -10.98
CA LYS A 455 -23.48 9.77 -11.34
C LYS A 455 -23.59 11.30 -11.32
N ALA A 456 -23.34 11.88 -10.15
CA ALA A 456 -23.52 13.29 -9.88
C ALA A 456 -22.70 14.11 -10.88
N GLN A 457 -23.33 15.09 -11.54
CA GLN A 457 -22.65 15.86 -12.56
C GLN A 457 -21.53 16.70 -11.92
N PRO A 458 -20.24 16.45 -12.26
CA PRO A 458 -19.12 16.98 -11.52
C PRO A 458 -19.04 18.50 -11.70
N THR A 459 -19.23 19.23 -10.60
CA THR A 459 -19.22 20.70 -10.59
C THR A 459 -17.79 21.19 -10.42
N PHE A 460 -17.09 21.33 -11.53
CA PHE A 460 -15.71 21.80 -11.57
C PHE A 460 -15.60 23.27 -11.12
N VAL A 461 -14.76 23.52 -10.12
CA VAL A 461 -14.39 24.85 -9.62
C VAL A 461 -12.97 25.18 -10.07
N ALA A 462 -12.76 26.38 -10.62
CA ALA A 462 -11.43 26.85 -11.01
C ALA A 462 -10.58 27.16 -9.77
N ILE A 463 -9.34 26.66 -9.73
CA ILE A 463 -8.44 26.85 -8.59
C ILE A 463 -7.50 28.01 -8.86
N HIS A 464 -7.55 29.03 -8.01
CA HIS A 464 -6.58 30.13 -8.03
C HIS A 464 -5.37 29.75 -7.16
N TYR A 465 -4.23 29.52 -7.81
CA TYR A 465 -2.99 29.25 -7.09
C TYR A 465 -2.43 30.52 -6.43
N THR A 466 -2.28 30.47 -5.11
CA THR A 466 -1.58 31.48 -4.32
C THR A 466 -0.37 30.81 -3.67
N PRO A 467 0.89 31.21 -4.01
CA PRO A 467 2.07 30.63 -3.39
C PRO A 467 2.16 30.97 -1.89
N ALA A 468 2.54 30.00 -1.07
CA ALA A 468 2.86 30.23 0.34
C ALA A 468 4.06 31.18 0.49
N THR A 469 4.06 32.03 1.52
CA THR A 469 5.15 32.99 1.74
C THR A 469 6.42 32.27 2.18
N THR A 470 7.45 32.22 1.33
CA THR A 470 8.72 31.59 1.71
C THR A 470 9.43 32.42 2.79
N GLN A 471 10.23 31.78 3.65
CA GLN A 471 11.02 32.48 4.67
C GLN A 471 11.95 33.57 4.09
N LYS A 472 12.38 33.42 2.83
CA LYS A 472 13.21 34.42 2.15
C LYS A 472 12.43 35.70 1.85
N ASP A 473 11.15 35.55 1.55
CA ASP A 473 10.22 36.65 1.32
C ASP A 473 9.70 37.22 2.63
N SER A 474 9.51 36.39 3.68
CA SER A 474 9.26 36.86 5.06
C SER A 474 10.37 37.79 5.56
N VAL A 475 11.65 37.46 5.28
CA VAL A 475 12.80 38.31 5.63
C VAL A 475 12.80 39.60 4.81
N LYS A 476 12.53 39.54 3.49
CA LYS A 476 12.38 40.76 2.66
C LYS A 476 11.25 41.65 3.14
N VAL A 477 10.07 41.09 3.44
CA VAL A 477 8.90 41.84 3.94
C VAL A 477 9.22 42.46 5.29
N SER A 478 9.86 41.73 6.21
CA SER A 478 10.35 42.29 7.48
C SER A 478 11.37 43.42 7.28
N GLN A 479 12.27 43.31 6.30
CA GLN A 479 13.25 44.35 5.98
C GLN A 479 12.61 45.59 5.33
N VAL A 480 11.64 45.42 4.43
CA VAL A 480 10.89 46.52 3.81
C VAL A 480 9.99 47.21 4.84
N ILE A 481 9.36 46.45 5.75
CA ILE A 481 8.63 47.01 6.89
C ILE A 481 9.58 47.82 7.78
N ALA A 482 10.75 47.28 8.16
CA ALA A 482 11.75 48.00 8.95
C ALA A 482 12.22 49.29 8.27
N GLN A 483 12.50 49.27 6.96
CA GLN A 483 12.87 50.46 6.19
C GLN A 483 11.73 51.50 6.09
N ASN A 484 10.48 51.04 5.99
CA ASN A 484 9.29 51.91 6.02
C ASN A 484 8.98 52.47 7.41
N THR A 485 9.37 51.79 8.49
CA THR A 485 9.31 52.34 9.86
C THR A 485 10.39 53.41 10.04
N ILE A 486 11.65 53.11 9.67
CA ILE A 486 12.78 54.05 9.75
C ILE A 486 12.50 55.35 8.96
N THR A 487 11.88 55.25 7.78
CA THR A 487 11.50 56.44 6.98
C THR A 487 10.25 57.17 7.48
N ARG A 488 9.49 56.62 8.44
CA ARG A 488 8.42 57.32 9.15
C ARG A 488 8.95 58.06 10.38
N ASP A 489 9.82 57.43 11.19
CA ASP A 489 10.41 58.07 12.36
C ASP A 489 11.30 59.28 11.99
N THR A 490 12.01 59.24 10.86
CA THR A 490 12.80 60.38 10.36
C THR A 490 11.98 61.57 9.85
N LYS A 491 10.63 61.50 9.90
CA LYS A 491 9.73 62.65 9.64
C LYS A 491 8.95 63.12 10.87
N ALA A 492 9.17 62.52 12.04
CA ALA A 492 8.39 62.75 13.26
C ALA A 492 9.14 63.50 14.38
N GLN A 493 10.30 64.11 14.10
CA GLN A 493 11.08 64.91 15.08
C GLN A 493 11.53 66.26 14.51
N SER A 494 10.63 67.24 14.47
CA SER A 494 10.97 68.64 14.14
C SER A 494 10.17 69.70 14.91
N THR A 495 9.60 69.35 16.07
CA THR A 495 8.90 70.26 16.99
C THR A 495 9.20 69.93 18.46
N ALA A 496 9.08 70.92 19.34
CA ALA A 496 9.29 70.88 20.80
C ALA A 496 10.74 70.77 21.30
N LYS A 497 11.41 71.92 21.40
CA LYS A 497 12.17 72.28 22.61
C LYS A 497 11.19 72.91 23.61
N GLU A 498 11.39 72.75 24.92
CA GLU A 498 11.95 73.77 25.84
C GLU A 498 11.84 73.34 27.33
N TYR A 499 12.71 73.85 28.21
CA TYR A 499 12.73 73.69 29.70
C TYR A 499 12.98 72.26 30.27
N LEU A 500 13.71 72.00 31.38
CA LEU A 500 14.52 72.84 32.28
C LEU A 500 15.64 72.02 33.01
N ASN A 501 16.83 72.61 33.23
CA ASN A 501 17.88 72.39 34.26
C ASN A 501 18.23 71.00 34.90
N LYS A 502 19.52 70.60 34.72
CA LYS A 502 20.60 70.26 35.71
C LYS A 502 20.30 69.58 37.10
N PRO A 503 21.29 68.88 37.74
CA PRO A 503 22.41 68.06 37.20
C PRO A 503 22.75 66.77 38.01
N GLU A 504 23.78 66.03 37.57
CA GLU A 504 24.70 65.12 38.33
C GLU A 504 24.20 63.99 39.25
N HIS A 505 24.68 62.75 38.98
CA HIS A 505 25.58 62.05 39.93
C HIS A 505 26.40 60.91 39.27
N LYS A 506 27.59 60.61 39.82
CA LYS A 506 28.42 59.42 39.49
C LYS A 506 28.10 58.23 40.40
N ILE A 507 28.30 56.99 39.91
CA ILE A 507 29.03 55.87 40.56
C ILE A 507 29.27 54.75 39.49
N THR A 508 30.49 54.55 38.97
CA THR A 508 31.58 53.61 39.37
C THR A 508 31.32 52.09 39.27
N SER A 509 31.94 51.45 38.26
CA SER A 509 32.71 50.17 38.27
C SER A 509 32.14 48.92 39.00
N LYS A 510 32.18 47.72 38.40
CA LYS A 510 33.45 46.97 38.21
C LYS A 510 33.38 45.85 37.16
N GLU A 511 34.54 45.55 36.59
CA GLU A 511 34.84 44.32 35.86
C GLU A 511 35.22 43.19 36.83
N THR A 512 35.08 41.92 36.39
CA THR A 512 36.11 40.89 36.62
C THR A 512 36.14 39.96 35.41
N THR A 513 37.24 39.94 34.68
CA THR A 513 37.55 38.92 33.66
C THR A 513 38.61 37.98 34.22
N GLN A 514 38.49 36.67 33.98
CA GLN A 514 39.67 35.80 34.05
C GLN A 514 39.59 34.62 33.09
N SER A 515 40.68 34.42 32.37
CA SER A 515 40.96 33.34 31.44
C SER A 515 42.11 32.48 31.98
N ILE A 516 42.27 31.27 31.43
CA ILE A 516 43.46 30.38 31.40
C ILE A 516 42.93 28.97 31.08
N ALA A 517 43.59 28.08 30.34
CA ALA A 517 44.39 28.11 29.11
C ALA A 517 44.76 26.63 28.87
N THR A 518 44.55 26.15 27.63
CA THR A 518 45.24 25.04 26.94
C THR A 518 46.12 24.04 27.71
N LYS A 519 45.95 22.74 27.41
CA LYS A 519 47.08 21.81 27.23
C LYS A 519 46.77 20.73 26.19
N ASP A 520 47.69 20.55 25.24
CA ASP A 520 47.73 19.39 24.32
C ASP A 520 48.24 18.13 25.03
N ASN A 521 47.96 16.96 24.42
CA ASN A 521 49.04 15.98 24.21
C ASN A 521 48.73 15.01 23.05
N THR A 522 49.78 14.36 22.53
CA THR A 522 49.80 13.78 21.17
C THR A 522 49.55 12.27 21.08
N LYS A 523 49.02 11.87 19.90
CA LYS A 523 49.27 10.65 19.10
C LYS A 523 49.95 9.42 19.76
N GLU A 524 49.43 8.25 19.41
CA GLU A 524 50.26 7.07 19.13
C GLU A 524 49.74 6.32 17.88
N ILE A 525 50.62 5.63 17.13
CA ILE A 525 50.30 4.94 15.87
C ILE A 525 51.08 3.62 15.79
N VAL A 526 50.38 2.48 15.86
CA VAL A 526 50.90 1.13 15.57
C VAL A 526 49.76 0.36 14.87
N SER A 527 49.66 0.45 13.54
CA SER A 527 50.30 -0.38 12.50
C SER A 527 49.42 -1.56 12.05
N LYS A 528 49.62 -2.02 10.81
CA LYS A 528 49.04 -3.25 10.27
C LYS A 528 50.16 -4.26 10.09
N GLU A 529 49.93 -5.52 10.40
CA GLU A 529 50.38 -6.59 9.48
C GLU A 529 49.56 -7.88 9.63
N SER A 530 49.82 -8.82 8.73
CA SER A 530 48.95 -9.97 8.44
C SER A 530 49.47 -11.28 9.00
N LEU A 531 48.56 -12.17 9.40
CA LEU A 531 48.79 -13.63 9.32
C LEU A 531 47.55 -14.32 8.76
N SER A 532 47.76 -15.46 8.10
CA SER A 532 46.74 -16.11 7.26
C SER A 532 46.45 -17.54 7.69
N LYS A 533 45.20 -17.95 7.52
CA LYS A 533 44.69 -19.34 7.43
C LYS A 533 45.32 -20.40 8.36
N ASN A 534 44.49 -20.88 9.28
CA ASN A 534 44.12 -22.30 9.19
C ASN A 534 42.63 -22.47 9.51
N ALA A 535 41.94 -23.30 8.73
CA ALA A 535 40.52 -23.56 8.90
C ALA A 535 40.33 -24.85 9.70
N GLN A 536 39.76 -24.74 10.89
CA GLN A 536 39.32 -25.86 11.71
C GLN A 536 37.84 -25.64 11.99
N ASP A 537 36.96 -26.34 11.28
CA ASP A 537 35.49 -26.21 11.35
C ASP A 537 34.98 -26.54 12.76
N SER A 538 35.09 -25.56 13.64
CA SER A 538 34.81 -25.70 15.06
C SER A 538 33.30 -25.54 15.25
N ILE A 539 32.65 -26.65 15.54
CA ILE A 539 31.20 -26.73 15.72
C ILE A 539 30.87 -26.18 17.11
N TYR A 540 29.92 -25.24 17.15
CA TYR A 540 29.33 -24.72 18.38
C TYR A 540 27.81 -24.85 18.33
N PHE A 541 27.19 -24.83 19.50
CA PHE A 541 25.75 -24.80 19.70
C PHE A 541 25.36 -23.52 20.44
N VAL A 542 24.16 -23.00 20.19
CA VAL A 542 23.62 -21.88 20.95
C VAL A 542 23.32 -22.32 22.39
N LYS A 543 24.03 -21.74 23.35
CA LYS A 543 23.96 -22.08 24.78
C LYS A 543 22.66 -21.62 25.46
N SER A 544 22.10 -20.49 25.01
CA SER A 544 21.01 -19.81 25.72
C SER A 544 19.63 -20.37 25.37
N GLU A 545 18.89 -20.85 26.39
CA GLU A 545 17.47 -21.25 26.34
C GLU A 545 16.57 -20.22 25.63
N LYS A 546 16.84 -18.92 25.89
CA LYS A 546 16.07 -17.82 25.31
C LYS A 546 16.39 -17.57 23.84
N GLY A 547 17.35 -18.29 23.25
CA GLY A 547 17.89 -18.10 21.90
C GLY A 547 18.74 -16.82 21.75
N VAL A 548 19.66 -16.81 20.78
CA VAL A 548 20.59 -15.69 20.55
C VAL A 548 20.33 -14.97 19.23
N ASN A 549 20.46 -13.65 19.25
CA ASN A 549 20.35 -12.81 18.06
C ASN A 549 21.65 -12.84 17.25
N VAL A 550 21.57 -13.25 15.99
CA VAL A 550 22.63 -13.09 14.99
C VAL A 550 22.52 -11.70 14.38
N ARG A 551 23.64 -11.00 14.20
CA ARG A 551 23.69 -9.63 13.71
C ARG A 551 24.56 -9.44 12.47
N THR A 552 24.35 -8.34 11.75
CA THR A 552 25.15 -7.98 10.58
C THR A 552 26.60 -7.60 10.91
N GLN A 553 26.89 -7.19 12.15
CA GLN A 553 28.22 -6.85 12.65
C GLN A 553 28.35 -7.23 14.13
N GLY A 554 29.59 -7.36 14.62
CA GLY A 554 29.93 -7.74 16.00
C GLY A 554 29.70 -6.67 17.06
N ASN A 555 28.49 -6.14 17.19
CA ASN A 555 28.09 -5.23 18.28
C ASN A 555 26.58 -5.28 18.58
N THR A 556 26.16 -4.74 19.73
CA THR A 556 24.75 -4.77 20.20
C THR A 556 23.78 -3.91 19.39
N ASN A 557 24.29 -3.00 18.56
CA ASN A 557 23.49 -1.99 17.87
C ASN A 557 23.25 -2.37 16.40
N ALA A 558 24.10 -3.26 15.85
CA ALA A 558 23.97 -3.82 14.52
C ALA A 558 22.64 -4.58 14.32
N GLN A 559 22.09 -4.49 13.10
CA GLN A 559 20.82 -5.09 12.74
C GLN A 559 20.80 -6.59 13.02
N ILE A 560 19.72 -7.06 13.64
CA ILE A 560 19.47 -8.49 13.86
C ILE A 560 19.05 -9.10 12.53
N ILE A 561 19.81 -10.08 12.05
CA ILE A 561 19.50 -10.88 10.86
C ILE A 561 18.40 -11.89 11.20
N VAL A 562 18.57 -12.55 12.35
CA VAL A 562 17.76 -13.69 12.79
C VAL A 562 18.00 -13.93 14.28
N LYS A 563 17.09 -14.66 14.94
CA LYS A 563 17.32 -15.23 16.27
C LYS A 563 17.32 -16.76 16.19
N LEU A 564 18.39 -17.39 16.65
CA LEU A 564 18.56 -18.84 16.67
C LEU A 564 18.18 -19.40 18.05
N PRO A 565 17.35 -20.47 18.15
CA PRO A 565 17.02 -21.12 19.41
C PRO A 565 18.23 -21.84 20.04
N GLN A 566 18.09 -22.24 21.31
CA GLN A 566 19.07 -23.10 21.99
C GLN A 566 19.33 -24.38 21.19
N GLY A 567 20.54 -24.93 21.28
CA GLY A 567 20.91 -26.16 20.55
C GLY A 567 21.09 -25.95 19.04
N THR A 568 20.85 -24.77 18.49
CA THR A 568 21.15 -24.53 17.07
C THR A 568 22.64 -24.69 16.82
N ARG A 569 23.01 -25.65 15.98
CA ARG A 569 24.38 -25.88 15.51
C ARG A 569 24.83 -24.75 14.57
N VAL A 570 26.02 -24.20 14.83
CA VAL A 570 26.69 -23.18 14.02
C VAL A 570 28.17 -23.53 13.85
N ASN A 571 28.76 -23.18 12.71
CA ASN A 571 30.21 -23.31 12.48
C ASN A 571 30.89 -21.96 12.76
N LEU A 572 31.98 -21.97 13.54
CA LEU A 572 32.77 -20.76 13.82
C LEU A 572 33.67 -20.40 12.63
N ILE A 573 33.55 -19.17 12.12
CA ILE A 573 34.42 -18.60 11.08
C ILE A 573 35.52 -17.74 11.71
N GLU A 574 35.15 -16.91 12.68
CA GLU A 574 36.04 -15.88 13.26
C GLU A 574 35.75 -15.77 14.78
N GLY A 575 36.80 -15.84 15.61
CA GLY A 575 36.70 -15.74 17.07
C GLY A 575 36.88 -14.31 17.59
N GLY A 576 36.27 -13.98 18.73
CA GLY A 576 36.42 -12.67 19.37
C GLY A 576 35.41 -12.45 20.49
N LYS A 577 35.11 -11.18 20.83
CA LYS A 577 33.99 -10.81 21.72
C LYS A 577 32.61 -11.04 21.07
N TRP A 578 32.59 -10.96 19.73
CA TRP A 578 31.51 -11.42 18.87
C TRP A 578 32.10 -12.35 17.83
N SER A 579 31.67 -13.61 17.82
CA SER A 579 32.09 -14.60 16.85
C SER A 579 31.32 -14.44 15.53
N LYS A 580 32.03 -14.45 14.40
CA LYS A 580 31.41 -14.65 13.09
C LYS A 580 31.12 -16.14 12.91
N VAL A 581 29.91 -16.49 12.54
CA VAL A 581 29.47 -17.88 12.38
C VAL A 581 28.71 -18.09 11.07
N SER A 582 28.75 -19.32 10.57
CA SER A 582 27.88 -19.85 9.50
C SER A 582 26.83 -20.79 10.10
N PHE A 583 25.60 -20.75 9.60
CA PHE A 583 24.49 -21.60 10.05
C PHE A 583 23.46 -21.83 8.94
N THR A 584 22.52 -22.75 9.17
CA THR A 584 21.36 -22.98 8.29
C THR A 584 20.10 -22.38 8.95
N TYR A 585 19.24 -21.71 8.16
CA TYR A 585 17.97 -21.17 8.65
C TYR A 585 16.91 -21.16 7.55
N HIS A 586 15.72 -21.72 7.82
CA HIS A 586 14.61 -21.84 6.85
C HIS A 586 15.07 -22.38 5.48
N SER A 587 15.77 -23.52 5.50
CA SER A 587 16.34 -24.19 4.32
C SER A 587 17.40 -23.40 3.54
N ILE A 588 17.80 -22.21 3.99
CA ILE A 588 18.95 -21.47 3.47
C ILE A 588 20.19 -21.90 4.24
N HIS A 589 21.07 -22.64 3.57
CA HIS A 589 22.39 -23.02 4.10
C HIS A 589 23.39 -21.86 4.02
N ASN A 590 24.46 -21.93 4.82
CA ASN A 590 25.58 -21.00 4.82
C ASN A 590 25.19 -19.51 5.00
N LYS A 591 24.18 -19.25 5.83
CA LYS A 591 23.90 -17.89 6.31
C LYS A 591 25.00 -17.48 7.29
N GLU A 592 25.67 -16.37 7.01
CA GLU A 592 26.67 -15.79 7.92
C GLU A 592 26.10 -14.69 8.81
N GLY A 593 26.72 -14.48 9.98
CA GLY A 593 26.54 -13.31 10.82
C GLY A 593 27.29 -13.39 12.14
N TYR A 594 27.16 -12.37 12.98
CA TYR A 594 27.86 -12.24 14.25
C TYR A 594 26.98 -12.59 15.45
N ILE A 595 27.49 -13.44 16.35
CA ILE A 595 26.87 -13.86 17.62
C ILE A 595 27.77 -13.42 18.78
N ILE A 596 27.20 -12.99 19.90
CA ILE A 596 28.01 -12.71 21.11
C ILE A 596 28.58 -14.03 21.67
N THR A 597 29.91 -14.11 21.79
CA THR A 597 30.63 -15.39 21.94
C THR A 597 30.25 -16.16 23.22
N SER A 598 29.88 -15.44 24.29
CA SER A 598 29.39 -16.02 25.55
C SER A 598 28.06 -16.78 25.44
N ALA A 599 27.36 -16.67 24.30
CA ALA A 599 26.14 -17.43 24.00
C ALA A 599 26.39 -18.71 23.19
N LEU A 600 27.65 -19.08 22.94
CA LEU A 600 28.05 -20.31 22.26
C LEU A 600 28.65 -21.34 23.25
N THR A 601 28.58 -22.61 22.90
CA THR A 601 29.16 -23.76 23.64
C THR A 601 29.61 -24.83 22.66
N GLN A 602 30.69 -25.57 22.96
CA GLN A 602 31.12 -26.72 22.14
C GLN A 602 30.33 -27.99 22.50
N THR A 603 29.84 -28.10 23.74
CA THR A 603 28.94 -29.17 24.19
C THR A 603 27.50 -28.84 23.82
N GLU A 604 26.79 -29.77 23.21
CA GLU A 604 25.38 -29.63 22.84
C GLU A 604 24.48 -29.60 24.10
N PRO A 605 23.60 -28.58 24.27
CA PRO A 605 22.65 -28.54 25.37
C PRO A 605 21.62 -29.68 25.30
N GLN A 606 21.50 -30.46 26.37
CA GLN A 606 20.53 -31.54 26.47
C GLN A 606 19.09 -31.01 26.46
N THR A 607 18.35 -31.26 25.38
CA THR A 607 16.91 -30.93 25.26
C THR A 607 16.04 -32.10 25.66
N THR A 608 15.13 -31.92 26.61
CA THR A 608 14.11 -32.91 26.99
C THR A 608 13.06 -33.08 25.89
N THR A 609 13.21 -34.11 25.07
CA THR A 609 12.32 -34.43 23.95
C THR A 609 11.21 -35.40 24.35
N SER A 610 9.96 -35.04 24.07
CA SER A 610 8.87 -36.00 23.86
C SER A 610 8.91 -36.47 22.40
N LYS A 611 8.73 -37.77 22.17
CA LYS A 611 9.07 -38.42 20.88
C LYS A 611 8.00 -38.23 19.80
N THR A 612 8.47 -38.08 18.56
CA THR A 612 7.70 -38.19 17.32
C THR A 612 7.30 -39.64 17.03
N GLN A 613 6.23 -39.83 16.27
CA GLN A 613 6.10 -40.99 15.39
C GLN A 613 5.48 -40.56 14.05
N GLU A 614 6.15 -40.89 12.95
CA GLU A 614 5.63 -40.76 11.58
C GLU A 614 4.98 -42.08 11.14
N VAL A 615 4.08 -42.04 10.14
CA VAL A 615 4.09 -42.91 8.95
C VAL A 615 3.04 -42.40 7.94
N ALA A 616 3.21 -42.74 6.66
CA ALA A 616 2.47 -42.18 5.53
C ALA A 616 1.27 -43.03 5.04
N LEU A 617 0.65 -42.60 3.94
CA LEU A 617 -0.53 -43.21 3.29
C LEU A 617 -0.30 -44.66 2.83
N SER A 618 -1.32 -45.53 2.93
CA SER A 618 -2.01 -46.13 1.76
C SER A 618 -3.06 -47.21 2.13
N SER A 619 -3.92 -47.55 1.17
CA SER A 619 -4.63 -48.86 1.03
C SER A 619 -5.81 -49.24 1.95
N ALA A 620 -7.03 -49.01 1.43
CA ALA A 620 -8.14 -49.98 1.27
C ALA A 620 -8.80 -50.77 2.45
N LYS A 621 -10.15 -50.89 2.32
CA LYS A 621 -11.08 -51.94 2.81
C LYS A 621 -11.48 -52.05 4.31
N HIS A 622 -12.74 -51.60 4.53
CA HIS A 622 -13.88 -52.38 5.06
C HIS A 622 -14.01 -52.79 6.56
N ILE A 623 -15.28 -52.72 7.02
CA ILE A 623 -15.95 -53.51 8.09
C ILE A 623 -15.85 -52.98 9.56
N LYS A 624 -16.95 -52.29 9.95
CA LYS A 624 -17.83 -52.49 11.13
C LYS A 624 -17.31 -52.48 12.58
N ASP A 625 -18.21 -51.98 13.45
CA ASP A 625 -18.61 -52.42 14.81
C ASP A 625 -17.49 -52.79 15.82
N SER A 626 -17.43 -52.28 17.06
CA SER A 626 -18.55 -51.95 17.96
C SER A 626 -18.21 -50.99 19.12
N LYS A 627 -19.24 -50.65 19.91
CA LYS A 627 -19.30 -49.91 21.20
C LYS A 627 -19.74 -50.90 22.31
N PRO A 628 -19.89 -50.54 23.61
CA PRO A 628 -19.23 -49.54 24.48
C PRO A 628 -18.91 -50.15 25.89
N ILE A 629 -19.32 -49.48 26.99
CA ILE A 629 -19.39 -49.89 28.43
C ILE A 629 -18.05 -49.68 29.21
N ASP A 630 -17.93 -48.74 30.17
CA ASP A 630 -18.61 -48.51 31.48
C ASP A 630 -18.13 -49.44 32.61
N SER A 631 -18.03 -49.08 33.91
CA SER A 631 -18.10 -47.77 34.64
C SER A 631 -17.75 -48.00 36.13
N LYS A 632 -17.78 -46.93 36.98
CA LYS A 632 -17.92 -46.95 38.48
C LYS A 632 -16.70 -47.47 39.27
N ASN A 633 -16.51 -47.21 40.58
CA ASN A 633 -17.14 -46.34 41.61
C ASN A 633 -15.98 -45.79 42.51
N VAL A 634 -16.00 -44.60 43.16
CA VAL A 634 -16.91 -43.95 44.13
C VAL A 634 -16.85 -44.52 45.56
N THR A 635 -16.14 -43.80 46.46
CA THR A 635 -16.48 -43.35 47.84
C THR A 635 -15.37 -42.36 48.30
N SER A 636 -15.51 -41.20 48.96
CA SER A 636 -16.40 -40.64 50.02
C SER A 636 -16.15 -41.23 51.42
N GLN A 637 -16.06 -40.51 52.55
CA GLN A 637 -16.20 -39.09 52.94
C GLN A 637 -15.43 -38.96 54.31
N ASP A 638 -15.21 -37.85 55.02
CA ASP A 638 -15.54 -36.40 55.04
C ASP A 638 -14.48 -35.71 55.97
N ALA A 639 -14.33 -34.43 56.31
CA ALA A 639 -14.92 -33.10 56.03
C ALA A 639 -13.79 -32.05 56.42
N LYS A 640 -13.93 -30.74 56.78
CA LYS A 640 -14.99 -29.71 56.89
C LYS A 640 -14.31 -28.30 57.00
N LEU A 641 -15.10 -27.22 57.07
CA LEU A 641 -14.73 -25.83 57.47
C LEU A 641 -13.65 -25.13 56.60
N THR A 642 -14.01 -24.36 55.55
CA THR A 642 -14.40 -22.91 55.54
C THR A 642 -13.23 -21.94 55.78
N GLU A 643 -13.03 -20.85 55.02
CA GLU A 643 -13.96 -20.05 54.21
C GLU A 643 -13.42 -19.60 52.82
N SER A 644 -14.35 -19.28 51.90
CA SER A 644 -14.33 -18.34 50.74
C SER A 644 -13.04 -18.10 49.89
N SER A 645 -13.10 -17.94 48.55
CA SER A 645 -14.16 -17.26 47.79
C SER A 645 -14.26 -17.68 46.30
N ASN A 646 -15.48 -18.06 45.92
CA ASN A 646 -16.13 -18.14 44.60
C ASN A 646 -15.30 -18.02 43.30
N GLU A 647 -15.22 -19.12 42.55
CA GLU A 647 -15.12 -19.07 41.08
C GLU A 647 -16.46 -18.62 40.46
N ILE A 648 -16.43 -17.65 39.54
CA ILE A 648 -17.56 -17.33 38.66
C ILE A 648 -17.17 -17.72 37.22
N LYS A 649 -18.01 -18.52 36.56
CA LYS A 649 -17.83 -18.95 35.16
C LYS A 649 -17.73 -17.72 34.24
N GLN A 650 -16.55 -17.49 33.67
CA GLN A 650 -16.27 -16.28 32.88
C GLN A 650 -16.64 -16.46 31.40
N THR A 651 -17.83 -16.02 30.99
CA THR A 651 -18.18 -15.89 29.58
C THR A 651 -17.54 -14.65 28.94
N PRO A 652 -17.09 -14.72 27.67
CA PRO A 652 -16.65 -13.53 26.93
C PRO A 652 -17.85 -12.68 26.53
N ASN A 653 -17.66 -11.36 26.48
CA ASN A 653 -18.71 -10.38 26.12
C ASN A 653 -18.25 -9.38 25.03
N ALA A 654 -17.03 -9.51 24.51
CA ALA A 654 -16.51 -8.70 23.41
C ALA A 654 -15.61 -9.53 22.47
N LYS A 655 -15.42 -9.05 21.24
CA LYS A 655 -14.48 -9.59 20.26
C LYS A 655 -13.63 -8.47 19.63
N VAL A 656 -12.40 -8.79 19.24
CA VAL A 656 -11.55 -7.88 18.45
C VAL A 656 -12.10 -7.76 17.03
N LYS A 657 -12.25 -6.52 16.53
CA LYS A 657 -12.75 -6.22 15.16
C LYS A 657 -11.71 -5.64 14.19
N VAL A 658 -10.43 -5.71 14.56
CA VAL A 658 -9.28 -5.29 13.74
C VAL A 658 -8.29 -6.45 13.59
N SER A 659 -7.41 -6.42 12.57
CA SER A 659 -6.48 -7.53 12.27
C SER A 659 -5.67 -7.99 13.49
N ILE A 660 -5.13 -7.05 14.27
CA ILE A 660 -4.51 -7.28 15.58
C ILE A 660 -4.83 -6.09 16.50
N ALA A 661 -5.38 -6.35 17.69
CA ALA A 661 -5.39 -5.42 18.81
C ALA A 661 -4.18 -5.67 19.73
N LEU A 662 -3.58 -4.59 20.24
CA LEU A 662 -2.47 -4.66 21.20
C LEU A 662 -3.02 -4.58 22.62
N VAL A 663 -2.80 -5.62 23.43
CA VAL A 663 -3.10 -5.63 24.86
C VAL A 663 -1.92 -5.00 25.59
N ARG A 664 -2.16 -3.98 26.41
CA ARG A 664 -1.13 -3.20 27.11
C ARG A 664 -1.23 -3.33 28.63
N ASN A 665 -0.15 -3.11 29.35
CA ASN A 665 -0.15 -3.13 30.82
C ASN A 665 -0.89 -1.94 31.45
N ALA A 666 -1.07 -0.84 30.72
CA ALA A 666 -1.75 0.39 31.17
C ALA A 666 -2.69 0.95 30.08
N PRO A 667 -3.73 1.74 30.44
CA PRO A 667 -4.66 2.35 29.49
C PRO A 667 -4.03 3.57 28.78
N SER A 668 -2.98 3.35 28.01
CA SER A 668 -2.28 4.38 27.22
C SER A 668 -1.67 3.80 25.95
N MET A 669 -1.62 4.60 24.88
CA MET A 669 -0.93 4.24 23.62
C MET A 669 0.59 4.07 23.80
N THR A 670 1.17 4.59 24.87
CA THR A 670 2.57 4.37 25.26
C THR A 670 2.78 3.17 26.19
N GLY A 671 1.72 2.57 26.72
CA GLY A 671 1.81 1.42 27.63
C GLY A 671 2.45 0.19 26.97
N ALA A 672 3.25 -0.56 27.74
CA ALA A 672 3.99 -1.72 27.22
C ALA A 672 3.03 -2.83 26.77
N VAL A 673 3.29 -3.43 25.61
CA VAL A 673 2.45 -4.48 25.02
C VAL A 673 2.72 -5.82 25.71
N VAL A 674 1.71 -6.37 26.39
CA VAL A 674 1.80 -7.65 27.12
C VAL A 674 1.30 -8.85 26.29
N ALA A 675 0.44 -8.59 25.30
CA ALA A 675 -0.04 -9.57 24.34
C ALA A 675 -0.56 -8.93 23.04
N LYS A 676 -0.75 -9.76 22.01
CA LYS A 676 -1.43 -9.42 20.75
C LYS A 676 -2.69 -10.28 20.64
N ALA A 677 -3.84 -9.65 20.42
CA ALA A 677 -5.11 -10.32 20.23
C ALA A 677 -5.53 -10.19 18.75
N PRO A 678 -5.59 -11.29 17.96
CA PRO A 678 -5.95 -11.22 16.55
C PRO A 678 -7.44 -10.92 16.33
N LEU A 679 -7.81 -10.59 15.09
CA LEU A 679 -9.21 -10.45 14.65
C LEU A 679 -10.08 -11.62 15.13
N GLY A 680 -11.30 -11.31 15.57
CA GLY A 680 -12.26 -12.30 16.05
C GLY A 680 -11.96 -12.86 17.44
N ARG A 681 -10.80 -12.57 18.06
CA ARG A 681 -10.48 -13.04 19.42
C ARG A 681 -11.52 -12.53 20.41
N GLN A 682 -12.29 -13.47 20.96
CA GLN A 682 -13.23 -13.24 22.05
C GLN A 682 -12.48 -12.97 23.37
N MET A 683 -13.06 -12.12 24.21
CA MET A 683 -12.55 -11.74 25.53
C MET A 683 -13.67 -11.18 26.41
N ARG A 684 -13.42 -11.10 27.71
CA ARG A 684 -14.29 -10.43 28.67
C ARG A 684 -13.75 -9.03 28.95
N ILE A 685 -14.58 -8.00 28.76
CA ILE A 685 -14.35 -6.68 29.34
C ILE A 685 -14.66 -6.80 30.84
N VAL A 686 -13.65 -6.50 31.66
CA VAL A 686 -13.67 -6.56 33.12
C VAL A 686 -14.07 -5.21 33.71
N ASP A 687 -13.60 -4.13 33.09
CA ASP A 687 -13.73 -2.75 33.59
C ASP A 687 -13.42 -1.76 32.44
N LEU A 688 -13.66 -0.46 32.65
CA LEU A 688 -13.33 0.63 31.72
C LEU A 688 -12.41 1.66 32.39
N SER A 689 -11.55 2.32 31.61
CA SER A 689 -10.85 3.52 32.10
C SER A 689 -11.82 4.65 32.42
N ALA A 690 -11.41 5.60 33.27
CA ALA A 690 -12.24 6.75 33.65
C ALA A 690 -12.70 7.59 32.44
N ASP A 691 -11.88 7.71 31.39
CA ASP A 691 -12.23 8.36 30.12
C ASP A 691 -13.07 7.48 29.17
N LYS A 692 -13.36 6.24 29.57
CA LYS A 692 -14.09 5.19 28.84
C LYS A 692 -13.49 4.79 27.48
N LYS A 693 -12.27 5.25 27.15
CA LYS A 693 -11.58 4.96 25.87
C LYS A 693 -10.82 3.63 25.89
N TRP A 694 -10.53 3.07 27.06
CA TRP A 694 -9.89 1.76 27.22
C TRP A 694 -10.83 0.79 27.93
N ALA A 695 -10.84 -0.45 27.45
CA ALA A 695 -11.39 -1.58 28.15
C ALA A 695 -10.26 -2.33 28.86
N LYS A 696 -10.41 -2.58 30.16
CA LYS A 696 -9.64 -3.59 30.89
C LYS A 696 -10.21 -4.94 30.48
N ILE A 697 -9.39 -5.80 29.88
CA ILE A 697 -9.82 -7.07 29.31
C ILE A 697 -9.15 -8.25 30.01
N HIS A 698 -9.81 -9.40 29.91
CA HIS A 698 -9.35 -10.71 30.35
C HIS A 698 -9.72 -11.74 29.30
N TYR A 699 -8.79 -12.62 28.93
CA TYR A 699 -9.10 -13.86 28.22
C TYR A 699 -8.02 -14.92 28.44
N ILE A 700 -8.40 -16.18 28.24
CA ILE A 700 -7.49 -17.33 28.31
C ILE A 700 -7.07 -17.70 26.88
N PHE A 701 -5.77 -17.64 26.57
CA PHE A 701 -5.23 -18.07 25.29
C PHE A 701 -4.71 -19.50 25.40
N HIS A 702 -5.35 -20.40 24.64
CA HIS A 702 -4.90 -21.77 24.47
C HIS A 702 -3.96 -21.85 23.25
N SER A 703 -2.86 -22.56 23.39
CA SER A 703 -1.87 -22.81 22.33
C SER A 703 -1.25 -24.20 22.49
N ASP A 704 -0.55 -24.69 21.47
CA ASP A 704 0.06 -26.01 21.48
C ASP A 704 1.17 -26.14 22.55
N ASN A 705 1.73 -24.99 22.99
CA ASN A 705 2.67 -24.87 24.10
C ASN A 705 1.98 -24.56 25.45
N GLY A 706 0.68 -24.87 25.57
CA GLY A 706 -0.11 -24.71 26.78
C GLY A 706 -0.98 -23.45 26.85
N THR A 707 -1.61 -23.28 28.00
CA THR A 707 -2.65 -22.26 28.26
C THR A 707 -2.07 -21.07 29.02
N ARG A 708 -2.27 -19.86 28.48
CA ARG A 708 -1.82 -18.60 29.08
C ARG A 708 -2.98 -17.64 29.31
N GLU A 709 -3.18 -17.25 30.56
CA GLU A 709 -4.07 -16.16 30.94
C GLU A 709 -3.52 -14.79 30.50
N ILE A 710 -4.38 -13.93 29.96
CA ILE A 710 -4.00 -12.61 29.42
C ILE A 710 -4.98 -11.57 29.97
N SER A 711 -4.44 -10.70 30.84
CA SER A 711 -5.10 -9.49 31.35
C SER A 711 -4.34 -8.23 30.91
N GLY A 712 -5.07 -7.14 30.72
CA GLY A 712 -4.48 -5.83 30.37
C GLY A 712 -5.52 -4.87 29.80
N TYR A 713 -5.08 -3.85 29.06
CA TYR A 713 -5.95 -2.83 28.48
C TYR A 713 -5.90 -2.86 26.94
N VAL A 714 -7.06 -2.74 26.31
CA VAL A 714 -7.23 -2.58 24.85
C VAL A 714 -8.06 -1.33 24.61
N ALA A 715 -7.71 -0.53 23.60
CA ALA A 715 -8.51 0.65 23.24
C ALA A 715 -9.92 0.21 22.80
N ARG A 716 -10.95 0.72 23.46
CA ARG A 716 -12.34 0.23 23.38
C ARG A 716 -12.89 0.24 21.95
N HIS A 717 -12.46 1.21 21.13
CA HIS A 717 -12.87 1.33 19.73
C HIS A 717 -12.36 0.18 18.83
N LEU A 718 -11.39 -0.63 19.27
CA LEU A 718 -10.87 -1.82 18.58
C LEU A 718 -11.68 -3.10 18.84
N LEU A 719 -12.70 -3.01 19.71
CA LEU A 719 -13.60 -4.10 20.07
C LEU A 719 -15.00 -3.87 19.47
N SER A 720 -15.76 -4.96 19.35
CA SER A 720 -17.22 -4.95 19.29
C SER A 720 -17.78 -5.82 20.42
N PRO A 721 -19.00 -5.54 20.92
CA PRO A 721 -19.68 -6.46 21.83
C PRO A 721 -19.95 -7.80 21.14
N LEU A 722 -20.16 -8.83 21.96
CA LEU A 722 -20.87 -10.03 21.54
C LEU A 722 -22.35 -9.80 21.84
N GLU A 723 -23.21 -10.01 20.85
CA GLU A 723 -24.66 -9.94 21.02
C GLU A 723 -25.13 -11.17 21.81
N ASN A 724 -25.96 -10.94 22.82
CA ASN A 724 -26.55 -12.03 23.61
C ASN A 724 -27.61 -12.74 22.76
N THR A 725 -27.27 -13.91 22.21
CA THR A 725 -28.25 -14.87 21.68
C THR A 725 -29.00 -15.55 22.83
N ASN A 726 -29.79 -14.76 23.57
CA ASN A 726 -30.69 -15.19 24.64
C ASN A 726 -31.65 -14.06 25.08
N GLU A 727 -32.19 -13.26 24.14
CA GLU A 727 -33.39 -12.42 24.41
C GLU A 727 -34.09 -11.91 23.12
N ARG A 728 -34.44 -12.83 22.20
CA ARG A 728 -35.54 -12.76 21.23
C ARG A 728 -35.63 -14.03 20.39
#